data_AF-A0A1L9TYI4-F1
#
_entry.id   AF-A0A1L9TYI4-F1
#
_cell.length_a   1.000
_cell.length_b   1.000
_cell.length_c   1.000
_cell.angle_alpha   90.00
_cell.angle_beta   90.00
_cell.angle_gamma   90.00
#
_symmetry.space_group_name_H-M   'P 1'
#
loop_
_entity.id
_entity.type
_entity.pdbx_description
1 polymer ?
#
loop_
_entity_poly.entity_id
_entity_poly.type
_entity_poly.pdbx_seq_one_letter_code
_entity_poly.pdbx_strand_id
1 'polypeptide(L)'
;MDIETAAAPEILPYGLPRASDPDQNTLLFIDLADLSVDEEAKVISDIHTSVKDTDGNGSTVSIQVWRPPKSAFLQPLAHKHKYAIKKYFKDSKANLYGFAVLAHRAGYKFIFVADDYMKRDIRGEMDPSERFRPESYFGVMIYIELQVPQDGTQANDHIRVFARRCALGKKGNRNILNLRHSVEFVDILERDWLDIFEQLFNWGVELHDPSREVFTPNTRAMTGRDEFKIAAEEALSESTPLPTELVNQVVDWLYDNDKEIFGIPSLFREKELNIFLLFPSTDNERQNMQSAIQQRVDRYIEQLKKNHQEMCPPRGGKGGHFHGGAAGEHDEDTEDHEGDDDDDDDDDEDGEELDYPEYPDYADGSDDNEDGGESEEREESDESDESDEDQGSELSGQSSDSDLDDQSDKQFHNRCVRFPAKLPVRLIPWKYDRVANRIDIERYWKLIHGRFVCPVNFLLSPTGPGDPFLEPDSMPPTPLFGTVYHGGGGFKFISRNNIGRMVRYAMICHCHMHRAFELQREMKRARRLQLPLPEAELLYQPEQPLYLDSPLWKIDPSHNHHTAVILVFFMASSLSADQKTEIMKEVETPGECEADPGIFTKSCHMIPWTDGGKEAADGSLGDIWKVFCELQEEGCRLPYFFADQQSAIDRTVVIVDKDYISSKDEKAKICEFTSSVGDPHLRGLRYSRIEGREAFGIWDDINRREVAFEDIFEDESQIQTHARTDLTGAFRA
;
A
#
# COMPACT_ATOMS: atom_id res chain seq x y z
N MET A 1 -46.43 3.88 -46.01
CA MET A 1 -45.51 4.22 -44.91
C MET A 1 -45.56 3.04 -43.99
N ASP A 2 -44.71 2.05 -44.27
CA ASP A 2 -44.57 0.90 -43.40
C ASP A 2 -43.78 1.37 -42.19
N ILE A 3 -44.42 1.34 -41.02
CA ILE A 3 -43.76 1.58 -39.74
C ILE A 3 -42.94 0.32 -39.49
N GLU A 4 -41.66 0.38 -39.85
CA GLU A 4 -40.67 -0.61 -39.49
C GLU A 4 -40.54 -0.57 -37.97
N THR A 5 -41.30 -1.44 -37.29
CA THR A 5 -41.17 -1.66 -35.84
C THR A 5 -39.75 -2.15 -35.59
N ALA A 6 -38.88 -1.25 -35.12
CA ALA A 6 -37.55 -1.59 -34.66
C ALA A 6 -37.65 -2.77 -33.68
N ALA A 7 -36.94 -3.87 -33.98
CA ALA A 7 -36.92 -5.05 -33.14
C ALA A 7 -36.50 -4.64 -31.73
N ALA A 8 -37.24 -5.12 -30.72
CA ALA A 8 -36.87 -4.89 -29.33
C ALA A 8 -35.44 -5.39 -29.12
N PRO A 9 -34.56 -4.60 -28.46
CA PRO A 9 -33.17 -4.97 -28.26
C PRO A 9 -33.10 -6.31 -27.52
N GLU A 10 -32.29 -7.21 -28.04
CA GLU A 10 -32.00 -8.50 -27.41
C GLU A 10 -31.37 -8.25 -26.04
N ILE A 11 -32.07 -8.64 -24.97
CA ILE A 11 -31.61 -8.46 -23.59
C ILE A 11 -30.73 -9.66 -23.23
N LEU A 12 -29.46 -9.39 -22.93
CA LEU A 12 -28.49 -10.39 -22.49
C LEU A 12 -28.76 -10.80 -21.02
N PRO A 13 -28.09 -11.85 -20.50
CA PRO A 13 -28.18 -12.21 -19.09
C PRO A 13 -28.01 -10.98 -18.19
N TYR A 14 -28.76 -10.94 -17.08
CA TYR A 14 -28.76 -9.85 -16.10
C TYR A 14 -29.34 -8.50 -16.59
N GLY A 15 -30.06 -8.49 -17.71
CA GLY A 15 -30.72 -7.27 -18.18
C GLY A 15 -29.79 -6.29 -18.88
N LEU A 16 -28.59 -6.73 -19.25
CA LEU A 16 -27.58 -5.90 -19.92
C LEU A 16 -28.02 -5.61 -21.37
N PRO A 17 -28.14 -4.35 -21.79
CA PRO A 17 -28.43 -4.04 -23.19
C PRO A 17 -27.27 -4.45 -24.10
N ARG A 18 -27.57 -4.74 -25.37
CA ARG A 18 -26.56 -5.02 -26.39
C ARG A 18 -26.13 -3.71 -27.05
N ALA A 19 -24.84 -3.56 -27.33
CA ALA A 19 -24.34 -2.40 -28.06
C ALA A 19 -25.00 -2.35 -29.45
N SER A 20 -25.58 -1.20 -29.81
CA SER A 20 -26.30 -1.04 -31.07
C SER A 20 -25.40 -1.22 -32.30
N ASP A 21 -24.13 -0.84 -32.17
CA ASP A 21 -23.09 -0.99 -33.19
C ASP A 21 -21.71 -1.06 -32.49
N PRO A 22 -20.97 -2.18 -32.58
CA PRO A 22 -19.66 -2.36 -31.93
C PRO A 22 -18.54 -1.48 -32.50
N ASP A 23 -18.76 -0.90 -33.69
CA ASP A 23 -17.82 0.00 -34.36
C ASP A 23 -18.10 1.47 -34.06
N GLN A 24 -19.27 1.80 -33.49
CA GLN A 24 -19.56 3.14 -32.97
C GLN A 24 -18.98 3.32 -31.57
N ASN A 25 -18.68 4.59 -31.23
CA ASN A 25 -18.33 5.01 -29.87
C ASN A 25 -19.56 4.92 -28.97
N THR A 26 -20.00 3.69 -28.67
CA THR A 26 -21.07 3.40 -27.73
C THR A 26 -20.47 3.28 -26.34
N LEU A 27 -21.02 4.04 -25.39
CA LEU A 27 -20.62 4.05 -23.99
C LEU A 27 -21.73 3.43 -23.14
N LEU A 28 -21.39 2.47 -22.30
CA LEU A 28 -22.29 1.90 -21.32
C LEU A 28 -22.20 2.69 -20.01
N PHE A 29 -23.28 3.33 -19.59
CA PHE A 29 -23.39 3.97 -18.29
C PHE A 29 -23.98 2.98 -17.29
N ILE A 30 -23.21 2.62 -16.26
CA ILE A 30 -23.64 1.70 -15.19
C ILE A 30 -23.93 2.51 -13.94
N ASP A 31 -25.19 2.50 -13.51
CA ASP A 31 -25.60 3.12 -12.25
C ASP A 31 -25.59 2.07 -11.12
N LEU A 32 -24.51 2.08 -10.33
CA LEU A 32 -24.40 1.26 -9.10
C LEU A 32 -24.91 2.01 -7.86
N ALA A 33 -24.93 3.34 -7.93
CA ALA A 33 -25.23 4.25 -6.84
C ALA A 33 -26.74 4.42 -6.60
N ASP A 34 -27.59 3.91 -7.48
CA ASP A 34 -29.03 4.18 -7.49
C ASP A 34 -29.28 5.70 -7.57
N LEU A 35 -28.75 6.35 -8.62
CA LEU A 35 -28.97 7.77 -8.88
C LEU A 35 -30.46 8.05 -9.15
N SER A 36 -30.93 9.23 -8.72
CA SER A 36 -32.24 9.73 -9.15
C SER A 36 -32.23 10.05 -10.64
N VAL A 37 -33.42 10.13 -11.25
CA VAL A 37 -33.57 10.44 -12.67
C VAL A 37 -32.90 11.77 -13.05
N ASP A 38 -32.97 12.77 -12.18
CA ASP A 38 -32.37 14.09 -12.40
C ASP A 38 -30.83 14.05 -12.27
N GLU A 39 -30.31 13.32 -11.27
CA GLU A 39 -28.87 13.10 -11.09
C GLU A 39 -28.28 12.35 -12.29
N GLU A 40 -28.94 11.28 -12.75
CA GLU A 40 -28.54 10.52 -13.94
C GLU A 40 -28.56 11.37 -15.21
N ALA A 41 -29.64 12.13 -15.44
CA ALA A 41 -29.76 12.99 -16.61
C ALA A 41 -28.64 14.05 -16.65
N LYS A 42 -28.28 14.60 -15.48
CA LYS A 42 -27.14 15.52 -15.34
C LYS A 42 -25.83 14.83 -15.70
N VAL A 43 -25.57 13.63 -15.16
CA VAL A 43 -24.35 12.86 -15.47
C VAL A 43 -24.23 12.55 -16.96
N ILE A 44 -25.30 12.08 -17.59
CA ILE A 44 -25.34 11.78 -19.03
C ILE A 44 -25.08 13.05 -19.86
N SER A 45 -25.69 14.17 -19.49
CA SER A 45 -25.45 15.47 -20.15
C SER A 45 -23.98 15.90 -20.07
N ASP A 46 -23.35 15.73 -18.91
CA ASP A 46 -21.94 16.11 -18.71
C ASP A 46 -21.00 15.16 -19.46
N ILE A 47 -21.30 13.86 -19.51
CA ILE A 47 -20.57 12.89 -20.36
C ILE A 47 -20.63 13.32 -21.83
N HIS A 48 -21.83 13.65 -22.34
CA HIS A 48 -21.97 14.13 -23.72
C HIS A 48 -21.17 15.40 -24.00
N THR A 49 -21.03 16.28 -23.00
CA THR A 49 -20.24 17.49 -23.10
C THR A 49 -18.75 17.17 -23.13
N SER A 50 -18.27 16.31 -22.22
CA SER A 50 -16.86 15.93 -22.10
C SER A 50 -16.30 15.18 -23.32
N VAL A 51 -17.15 14.52 -24.12
CA VAL A 51 -16.68 13.82 -25.34
C VAL A 51 -16.60 14.73 -26.57
N LYS A 52 -17.44 15.77 -26.68
CA LYS A 52 -17.51 16.63 -27.89
C LYS A 52 -16.26 17.47 -28.14
N ASP A 53 -15.45 17.72 -27.12
CA ASP A 53 -14.43 18.77 -27.13
C ASP A 53 -13.12 18.45 -27.89
N THR A 54 -12.91 17.22 -28.39
CA THR A 54 -11.54 16.83 -28.83
C THR A 54 -11.21 17.07 -30.30
N ASP A 55 -12.14 16.84 -31.22
CA ASP A 55 -11.79 16.83 -32.64
C ASP A 55 -12.60 17.82 -33.49
N GLY A 56 -13.54 18.57 -32.89
CA GLY A 56 -14.51 19.41 -33.62
C GLY A 56 -15.47 18.63 -34.53
N ASN A 57 -15.17 17.36 -34.81
CA ASN A 57 -16.04 16.38 -35.43
C ASN A 57 -16.96 15.84 -34.33
N GLY A 58 -18.21 16.28 -34.34
CA GLY A 58 -19.23 15.98 -33.34
C GLY A 58 -19.71 14.52 -33.35
N SER A 59 -18.79 13.55 -33.31
CA SER A 59 -19.05 12.13 -33.14
C SER A 59 -19.93 11.96 -31.92
N THR A 60 -21.21 11.69 -32.16
CA THR A 60 -22.22 11.64 -31.12
C THR A 60 -22.06 10.31 -30.40
N VAL A 61 -21.53 10.32 -29.17
CA VAL A 61 -21.47 9.10 -28.36
C VAL A 61 -22.89 8.66 -28.02
N SER A 62 -23.21 7.41 -28.34
CA SER A 62 -24.45 6.79 -27.89
C SER A 62 -24.24 6.29 -26.47
N ILE A 63 -25.01 6.81 -25.51
CA ILE A 63 -24.95 6.38 -24.11
C ILE A 63 -26.15 5.48 -23.83
N GLN A 64 -25.88 4.27 -23.33
CA GLN A 64 -26.92 3.36 -22.88
C GLN A 64 -26.81 3.15 -21.37
N VAL A 65 -27.93 3.24 -20.67
CA VAL A 65 -27.97 3.09 -19.22
C VAL A 65 -28.28 1.65 -18.85
N TRP A 66 -27.48 1.08 -17.95
CA TRP A 66 -27.75 -0.21 -17.32
C TRP A 66 -27.76 -0.07 -15.80
N ARG A 67 -28.76 -0.69 -15.18
CA ARG A 67 -28.93 -0.76 -13.73
C ARG A 67 -28.86 -2.23 -13.33
N PRO A 68 -27.70 -2.72 -12.86
CA PRO A 68 -27.55 -4.10 -12.47
C PRO A 68 -28.59 -4.48 -11.39
N PRO A 69 -29.30 -5.62 -11.54
CA PRO A 69 -30.28 -6.03 -10.54
C PRO A 69 -29.61 -6.31 -9.19
N LYS A 70 -30.16 -5.74 -8.11
CA LYS A 70 -29.61 -5.85 -6.74
C LYS A 70 -29.42 -7.29 -6.25
N SER A 71 -30.22 -8.23 -6.74
CA SER A 71 -30.32 -9.59 -6.21
C SER A 71 -29.43 -10.63 -6.90
N ALA A 72 -29.00 -10.43 -8.15
CA ALA A 72 -28.43 -11.52 -8.94
C ALA A 72 -26.90 -11.46 -9.11
N PHE A 73 -26.32 -10.26 -9.12
CA PHE A 73 -24.89 -10.08 -9.47
C PHE A 73 -24.02 -9.69 -8.25
N LEU A 74 -24.63 -9.05 -7.24
CA LEU A 74 -23.93 -8.43 -6.10
C LEU A 74 -24.15 -9.18 -4.76
N GLN A 75 -25.10 -10.12 -4.69
CA GLN A 75 -25.49 -10.79 -3.44
C GLN A 75 -24.45 -11.73 -2.80
N PRO A 76 -23.69 -12.55 -3.55
CA PRO A 76 -22.77 -13.54 -2.97
C PRO A 76 -21.74 -12.92 -2.02
N LEU A 77 -21.30 -11.69 -2.34
CA LEU A 77 -20.33 -10.95 -1.53
C LEU A 77 -21.01 -10.13 -0.42
N ALA A 78 -22.22 -9.60 -0.66
CA ALA A 78 -22.94 -8.77 0.33
C ALA A 78 -23.32 -9.51 1.63
N HIS A 79 -23.68 -10.80 1.54
CA HIS A 79 -24.12 -11.58 2.71
C HIS A 79 -22.95 -12.09 3.58
N LYS A 80 -21.78 -12.29 2.97
CA LYS A 80 -20.61 -12.92 3.58
C LYS A 80 -19.78 -11.97 4.43
N HIS A 81 -19.67 -10.71 4.01
CA HIS A 81 -18.79 -9.74 4.65
C HIS A 81 -19.40 -8.96 5.80
N LYS A 82 -20.72 -9.13 6.07
CA LYS A 82 -21.42 -8.44 7.15
C LYS A 82 -20.72 -8.52 8.52
N TYR A 83 -19.90 -9.56 8.75
CA TYR A 83 -19.18 -9.78 10.00
C TYR A 83 -17.64 -9.69 9.92
N ALA A 84 -17.02 -9.73 8.73
CA ALA A 84 -15.56 -9.78 8.58
C ALA A 84 -14.94 -8.56 7.85
N ILE A 85 -15.72 -7.85 7.03
CA ILE A 85 -15.34 -6.57 6.43
C ILE A 85 -16.59 -5.69 6.49
N LYS A 86 -16.61 -4.69 7.38
CA LYS A 86 -17.79 -3.84 7.66
C LYS A 86 -18.47 -3.21 6.41
N LYS A 87 -17.86 -3.25 5.21
CA LYS A 87 -18.41 -2.68 3.97
C LYS A 87 -18.27 -3.67 2.79
N TYR A 88 -19.40 -4.10 2.23
CA TYR A 88 -19.45 -4.70 0.89
C TYR A 88 -19.50 -3.57 -0.14
N PHE A 89 -18.57 -3.57 -1.10
CA PHE A 89 -18.44 -2.50 -2.10
C PHE A 89 -18.98 -2.99 -3.45
N LYS A 90 -20.05 -2.35 -3.94
CA LYS A 90 -20.64 -2.66 -5.26
C LYS A 90 -19.64 -2.38 -6.38
N ASP A 91 -18.80 -1.36 -6.19
CA ASP A 91 -17.74 -0.88 -7.06
C ASP A 91 -16.38 -1.56 -6.79
N SER A 92 -16.38 -2.72 -6.13
CA SER A 92 -15.13 -3.46 -5.91
C SER A 92 -14.42 -3.77 -7.23
N LYS A 93 -13.08 -3.85 -7.19
CA LYS A 93 -12.26 -4.09 -8.38
C LYS A 93 -12.66 -5.38 -9.12
N ALA A 94 -13.01 -6.42 -8.37
CA ALA A 94 -13.54 -7.67 -8.92
C ALA A 94 -14.86 -7.47 -9.69
N ASN A 95 -15.79 -6.70 -9.12
CA ASN A 95 -17.07 -6.42 -9.75
C ASN A 95 -16.88 -5.56 -11.00
N LEU A 96 -16.03 -4.54 -10.94
CA LEU A 96 -15.71 -3.69 -12.10
C LEU A 96 -15.09 -4.48 -13.24
N TYR A 97 -14.17 -5.40 -12.95
CA TYR A 97 -13.63 -6.31 -13.95
C TYR A 97 -14.72 -7.24 -14.52
N GLY A 98 -15.58 -7.80 -13.67
CA GLY A 98 -16.72 -8.62 -14.11
C GLY A 98 -17.68 -7.86 -15.01
N PHE A 99 -18.02 -6.62 -14.66
CA PHE A 99 -18.81 -5.72 -15.50
C PHE A 99 -18.14 -5.44 -16.83
N ALA A 100 -16.82 -5.23 -16.84
CA ALA A 100 -16.05 -5.03 -18.06
C ALA A 100 -16.17 -6.24 -19.00
N VAL A 101 -15.95 -7.45 -18.49
CA VAL A 101 -16.09 -8.68 -19.28
C VAL A 101 -17.50 -8.82 -19.88
N LEU A 102 -18.55 -8.59 -19.07
CA LEU A 102 -19.93 -8.69 -19.54
C LEU A 102 -20.27 -7.63 -20.60
N ALA A 103 -19.89 -6.38 -20.36
CA ALA A 103 -20.09 -5.30 -21.30
C ALA A 103 -19.32 -5.56 -22.62
N HIS A 104 -18.11 -6.09 -22.53
CA HIS A 104 -17.35 -6.50 -23.72
C HIS A 104 -18.07 -7.60 -24.51
N ARG A 105 -18.60 -8.64 -23.85
CA ARG A 105 -19.44 -9.67 -24.50
C ARG A 105 -20.69 -9.07 -25.17
N ALA A 106 -21.23 -7.99 -24.60
CA ALA A 106 -22.35 -7.24 -25.14
C ALA A 106 -21.96 -6.23 -26.25
N GLY A 107 -20.66 -6.11 -26.57
CA GLY A 107 -20.13 -5.26 -27.65
C GLY A 107 -19.67 -3.86 -27.22
N TYR A 108 -19.56 -3.57 -25.93
CA TYR A 108 -19.04 -2.29 -25.44
C TYR A 108 -17.52 -2.33 -25.23
N LYS A 109 -16.85 -1.22 -25.58
CA LYS A 109 -15.41 -1.00 -25.29
C LYS A 109 -15.18 0.02 -24.17
N PHE A 110 -16.20 0.84 -23.90
CA PHE A 110 -16.16 1.94 -22.97
C PHE A 110 -17.32 1.83 -21.99
N ILE A 111 -17.01 1.94 -20.71
CA ILE A 111 -17.98 1.90 -19.63
C ILE A 111 -17.71 3.09 -18.73
N PHE A 112 -18.77 3.73 -18.28
CA PHE A 112 -18.71 4.71 -17.22
C PHE A 112 -19.56 4.24 -16.06
N VAL A 113 -18.96 4.09 -14.88
CA VAL A 113 -19.61 3.59 -13.68
C VAL A 113 -19.84 4.73 -12.71
N ALA A 114 -21.09 4.95 -12.34
CA ALA A 114 -21.50 5.81 -11.24
C ALA A 114 -21.60 4.97 -9.96
N ASP A 115 -20.74 5.28 -9.00
CA ASP A 115 -20.67 4.65 -7.69
C ASP A 115 -21.15 5.57 -6.57
N ASP A 116 -21.14 5.08 -5.33
CA ASP A 116 -21.61 5.84 -4.18
C ASP A 116 -20.75 7.12 -3.95
N TYR A 117 -19.48 7.12 -4.35
CA TYR A 117 -18.64 8.32 -4.34
C TYR A 117 -19.19 9.40 -5.27
N MET A 118 -19.46 9.08 -6.53
CA MET A 118 -20.07 10.03 -7.48
C MET A 118 -21.36 10.61 -6.91
N LYS A 119 -22.20 9.77 -6.30
CA LYS A 119 -23.49 10.21 -5.76
C LYS A 119 -23.31 11.23 -4.64
N ARG A 120 -22.42 10.96 -3.67
CA ARG A 120 -22.09 11.93 -2.61
C ARG A 120 -21.58 13.24 -3.20
N ASP A 121 -20.74 13.15 -4.22
CA ASP A 121 -20.14 14.30 -4.89
C ASP A 121 -21.19 15.18 -5.61
N ILE A 122 -22.09 14.55 -6.37
CA ILE A 122 -23.21 15.24 -7.04
C ILE A 122 -24.11 15.97 -6.04
N ARG A 123 -24.32 15.37 -4.86
CA ARG A 123 -25.14 15.93 -3.78
C ARG A 123 -24.40 16.98 -2.94
N GLY A 124 -23.10 17.14 -3.16
CA GLY A 124 -22.26 18.00 -2.34
C GLY A 124 -22.08 17.48 -0.90
N GLU A 125 -22.29 16.19 -0.69
CA GLU A 125 -22.08 15.49 0.59
C GLU A 125 -20.59 15.12 0.79
N MET A 126 -19.74 15.27 -0.24
CA MET A 126 -18.30 15.09 -0.09
C MET A 126 -17.65 16.23 0.67
N ASP A 127 -16.69 15.85 1.51
CA ASP A 127 -15.87 16.77 2.29
C ASP A 127 -15.21 17.80 1.36
N PRO A 128 -15.30 19.11 1.66
CA PRO A 128 -14.55 20.13 0.95
C PRO A 128 -13.06 19.82 0.73
N SER A 129 -12.39 19.10 1.65
CA SER A 129 -10.99 18.72 1.47
C SER A 129 -10.77 17.62 0.42
N GLU A 130 -11.77 16.77 0.20
CA GLU A 130 -11.75 15.73 -0.85
C GLU A 130 -12.12 16.29 -2.23
N ARG A 131 -12.65 17.52 -2.30
CA ARG A 131 -12.97 18.18 -3.56
C ARG A 131 -11.72 18.74 -4.21
N PHE A 132 -11.07 17.91 -5.01
CA PHE A 132 -10.00 18.35 -5.90
C PHE A 132 -10.43 19.50 -6.82
N ARG A 133 -11.73 19.61 -7.17
CA ARG A 133 -12.28 20.70 -8.00
C ARG A 133 -13.75 20.99 -7.64
N PRO A 134 -14.12 22.21 -7.20
CA PRO A 134 -15.47 22.55 -6.72
C PRO A 134 -16.58 22.53 -7.80
N GLU A 135 -16.27 22.16 -9.04
CA GLU A 135 -17.19 22.16 -10.19
C GLU A 135 -17.16 20.86 -11.00
N SER A 136 -16.48 19.84 -10.47
CA SER A 136 -16.41 18.54 -11.11
C SER A 136 -16.85 17.46 -10.16
N TYR A 137 -17.44 16.41 -10.71
CA TYR A 137 -17.68 15.18 -9.97
C TYR A 137 -17.00 13.99 -10.64
N PHE A 138 -16.65 13.00 -9.84
CA PHE A 138 -15.81 11.89 -10.31
C PHE A 138 -16.59 10.60 -10.50
N GLY A 139 -16.35 9.92 -11.62
CA GLY A 139 -16.82 8.55 -11.86
C GLY A 139 -15.70 7.65 -12.34
N VAL A 140 -15.97 6.35 -12.43
CA VAL A 140 -15.00 5.39 -12.95
C VAL A 140 -15.23 5.17 -14.43
N MET A 141 -14.28 5.59 -15.24
CA MET A 141 -14.22 5.23 -16.64
C MET A 141 -13.43 3.93 -16.80
N ILE A 142 -14.02 2.94 -17.47
CA ILE A 142 -13.38 1.67 -17.82
C ILE A 142 -13.23 1.60 -19.34
N TYR A 143 -12.02 1.25 -19.77
CA TYR A 143 -11.67 0.96 -21.15
C TYR A 143 -11.27 -0.50 -21.30
N ILE A 144 -11.75 -1.14 -22.36
CA ILE A 144 -11.49 -2.55 -22.63
C ILE A 144 -10.76 -2.65 -23.96
N GLU A 145 -9.56 -3.23 -23.91
CA GLU A 145 -8.69 -3.42 -25.06
C GLU A 145 -8.56 -4.90 -25.39
N LEU A 146 -8.71 -5.24 -26.67
CA LEU A 146 -8.40 -6.58 -27.17
C LEU A 146 -6.91 -6.66 -27.44
N GLN A 147 -6.24 -7.61 -26.79
CA GLN A 147 -4.83 -7.85 -27.06
C GLN A 147 -4.72 -8.73 -28.30
N VAL A 148 -4.31 -8.15 -29.44
CA VAL A 148 -3.98 -8.92 -30.63
C VAL A 148 -2.59 -9.52 -30.41
N PRO A 149 -2.43 -10.86 -30.38
CA PRO A 149 -1.11 -11.47 -30.30
C PRO A 149 -0.23 -10.98 -31.45
N GLN A 150 1.00 -10.54 -31.15
CA GLN A 150 1.94 -10.06 -32.17
C GLN A 150 2.26 -11.14 -33.23
N ASP A 151 2.12 -12.41 -32.87
CA ASP A 151 2.52 -13.55 -33.70
C ASP A 151 1.45 -13.97 -34.73
N GLY A 152 0.31 -13.28 -34.82
CA GLY A 152 -0.75 -13.60 -35.79
C GLY A 152 -1.41 -14.98 -35.61
N THR A 153 -1.04 -15.71 -34.56
CA THR A 153 -1.83 -16.83 -34.03
C THR A 153 -3.20 -16.30 -33.64
N GLN A 154 -4.25 -17.12 -33.86
CA GLN A 154 -5.67 -16.74 -33.72
C GLN A 154 -5.85 -15.71 -32.61
N ALA A 155 -6.55 -14.61 -32.92
CA ALA A 155 -6.83 -13.53 -31.98
C ALA A 155 -7.38 -14.15 -30.70
N ASN A 156 -6.48 -14.37 -29.74
CA ASN A 156 -6.81 -15.02 -28.50
C ASN A 156 -7.88 -14.16 -27.84
N ASP A 157 -8.77 -14.78 -27.10
CA ASP A 157 -9.88 -14.12 -26.40
C ASP A 157 -9.38 -13.18 -25.28
N HIS A 158 -8.15 -12.67 -25.35
CA HIS A 158 -7.50 -11.89 -24.32
C HIS A 158 -8.00 -10.44 -24.32
N ILE A 159 -8.42 -9.99 -23.14
CA ILE A 159 -8.78 -8.60 -22.90
C ILE A 159 -7.88 -7.99 -21.83
N ARG A 160 -7.61 -6.70 -21.98
CA ARG A 160 -7.05 -5.85 -20.94
C ARG A 160 -8.13 -4.89 -20.51
N VAL A 161 -8.37 -4.80 -19.21
CA VAL A 161 -9.40 -3.93 -18.64
C VAL A 161 -8.67 -2.85 -17.87
N PHE A 162 -8.87 -1.59 -18.26
CA PHE A 162 -8.28 -0.45 -17.58
C PHE A 162 -9.38 0.34 -16.90
N ALA A 163 -9.20 0.68 -15.63
CA ALA A 163 -10.13 1.53 -14.90
C ALA A 163 -9.42 2.79 -14.41
N ARG A 164 -10.04 3.95 -14.64
CA ARG A 164 -9.53 5.26 -14.24
C ARG A 164 -10.66 6.09 -13.65
N ARG A 165 -10.39 6.84 -12.59
CA ARG A 165 -11.34 7.84 -12.08
C ARG A 165 -11.24 9.10 -12.94
N CYS A 166 -12.37 9.55 -13.47
CA CYS A 166 -12.46 10.67 -14.39
C CYS A 166 -13.36 11.75 -13.82
N ALA A 167 -12.87 12.99 -13.84
CA ALA A 167 -13.65 14.18 -13.51
C ALA A 167 -14.57 14.57 -14.68
N LEU A 168 -15.87 14.67 -14.41
CA LEU A 168 -16.88 15.28 -15.27
C LEU A 168 -17.14 16.73 -14.84
N GLY A 169 -17.57 17.60 -15.77
CA GLY A 169 -17.91 19.00 -15.49
C GLY A 169 -17.10 20.02 -16.29
N LYS A 170 -17.32 21.32 -16.02
CA LYS A 170 -16.80 22.45 -16.83
C LYS A 170 -15.27 22.50 -16.95
N LYS A 171 -14.56 22.02 -15.92
CA LYS A 171 -13.08 21.94 -15.86
C LYS A 171 -12.58 20.49 -15.86
N GLY A 172 -13.44 19.54 -16.20
CA GLY A 172 -13.12 18.11 -16.25
C GLY A 172 -12.18 17.76 -17.40
N ASN A 173 -11.80 16.48 -17.48
CA ASN A 173 -10.96 15.99 -18.57
C ASN A 173 -11.68 16.18 -19.91
N ARG A 174 -11.09 16.98 -20.80
CA ARG A 174 -11.52 17.03 -22.20
C ARG A 174 -11.17 15.68 -22.81
N ASN A 175 -12.18 14.94 -23.25
CA ASN A 175 -12.09 13.58 -23.78
C ASN A 175 -11.83 12.49 -22.74
N ILE A 176 -12.88 12.16 -21.99
CA ILE A 176 -12.91 11.01 -21.09
C ILE A 176 -12.68 9.65 -21.81
N LEU A 177 -12.78 9.59 -23.14
CA LEU A 177 -12.51 8.37 -23.92
C LEU A 177 -11.00 8.21 -24.23
N ASN A 178 -10.20 9.26 -24.08
CA ASN A 178 -8.75 9.21 -24.31
C ASN A 178 -8.02 8.63 -23.08
N LEU A 179 -8.36 7.40 -22.73
CA LEU A 179 -7.72 6.62 -21.66
C LEU A 179 -6.46 5.88 -22.12
N ARG A 180 -5.95 6.16 -23.33
CA ARG A 180 -4.90 5.36 -24.00
C ARG A 180 -3.49 5.50 -23.43
N HIS A 181 -3.34 5.78 -22.13
CA HIS A 181 -2.04 5.74 -21.49
C HIS A 181 -1.96 4.45 -20.68
N SER A 182 -1.20 3.48 -21.19
CA SER A 182 -0.77 2.34 -20.41
C SER A 182 0.12 2.87 -19.29
N VAL A 183 -0.42 3.04 -18.09
CA VAL A 183 0.41 3.26 -16.90
C VAL A 183 1.26 2.01 -16.75
N GLU A 184 2.57 2.14 -16.96
CA GLU A 184 3.46 1.02 -16.69
C GLU A 184 3.63 0.88 -15.18
N PHE A 185 3.70 -0.36 -14.70
CA PHE A 185 3.87 -0.66 -13.28
C PHE A 185 5.11 0.03 -12.66
N VAL A 186 6.12 0.34 -13.48
CA VAL A 186 7.32 1.06 -13.03
C VAL A 186 7.02 2.53 -12.72
N ASP A 187 6.14 3.18 -13.48
CA ASP A 187 5.78 4.60 -13.26
C ASP A 187 5.10 4.79 -11.89
N ILE A 188 4.49 3.71 -11.40
CA ILE A 188 3.87 3.59 -10.07
C ILE A 188 4.94 3.52 -8.98
N LEU A 189 5.99 2.74 -9.19
CA LEU A 189 7.04 2.51 -8.18
C LEU A 189 8.02 3.69 -8.06
N GLU A 190 8.05 4.61 -9.03
CA GLU A 190 9.02 5.70 -9.08
C GLU A 190 8.68 6.97 -8.27
N ARG A 191 7.50 7.05 -7.66
CA ARG A 191 7.00 8.29 -7.03
C ARG A 191 6.79 8.19 -5.51
N ASP A 192 6.42 9.30 -4.89
CA ASP A 192 6.08 9.37 -3.47
C ASP A 192 4.73 8.72 -3.14
N TRP A 193 4.68 8.05 -1.99
CA TRP A 193 3.80 6.92 -1.73
C TRP A 193 2.31 7.18 -1.45
N LEU A 194 1.88 8.31 -0.84
CA LEU A 194 0.44 8.66 -0.89
C LEU A 194 0.04 9.46 -2.12
N ASP A 195 0.96 10.24 -2.69
CA ASP A 195 0.76 10.86 -4.00
C ASP A 195 0.41 9.79 -5.05
N ILE A 196 1.09 8.64 -4.96
CA ILE A 196 0.84 7.45 -5.77
C ILE A 196 -0.60 6.94 -5.65
N PHE A 197 -1.21 6.86 -4.46
CA PHE A 197 -2.52 6.22 -4.33
C PHE A 197 -3.59 6.99 -5.12
N GLU A 198 -3.65 8.32 -4.95
CA GLU A 198 -4.59 9.16 -5.69
C GLU A 198 -4.17 9.35 -7.15
N GLN A 199 -2.88 9.50 -7.44
CA GLN A 199 -2.37 9.63 -8.81
C GLN A 199 -2.59 8.36 -9.64
N LEU A 200 -2.50 7.17 -9.04
CA LEU A 200 -2.77 5.89 -9.70
C LEU A 200 -4.18 5.81 -10.27
N PHE A 201 -5.18 6.13 -9.45
CA PHE A 201 -6.56 6.14 -9.93
C PHE A 201 -6.81 7.25 -10.94
N ASN A 202 -6.09 8.37 -10.79
CA ASN A 202 -6.09 9.46 -11.75
C ASN A 202 -5.33 9.16 -13.05
N TRP A 203 -4.48 8.14 -13.14
CA TRP A 203 -3.80 7.73 -14.37
C TRP A 203 -4.40 6.48 -15.00
N GLY A 204 -5.05 5.65 -14.20
CA GLY A 204 -5.69 4.41 -14.64
C GLY A 204 -4.88 3.19 -14.22
N VAL A 205 -5.58 2.13 -13.88
CA VAL A 205 -4.99 0.88 -13.42
C VAL A 205 -5.51 -0.26 -14.28
N GLU A 206 -4.64 -1.20 -14.64
CA GLU A 206 -5.09 -2.45 -15.26
C GLU A 206 -5.74 -3.33 -14.18
N LEU A 207 -6.95 -3.81 -14.45
CA LEU A 207 -7.70 -4.73 -13.62
C LEU A 207 -7.52 -6.15 -14.14
N HIS A 208 -7.34 -7.09 -13.20
CA HIS A 208 -7.21 -8.52 -13.50
C HIS A 208 -8.37 -9.31 -12.92
N ASP A 209 -8.69 -10.47 -13.53
CA ASP A 209 -9.65 -11.39 -12.94
C ASP A 209 -9.06 -11.97 -11.65
N PRO A 210 -9.62 -11.62 -10.49
CA PRO A 210 -9.07 -12.08 -9.22
C PRO A 210 -9.15 -13.61 -9.09
N SER A 211 -10.11 -14.24 -9.77
CA SER A 211 -10.41 -15.67 -9.70
C SER A 211 -9.47 -16.53 -10.56
N ARG A 212 -8.62 -15.90 -11.38
CA ARG A 212 -7.63 -16.57 -12.22
C ARG A 212 -6.25 -16.60 -11.56
N GLU A 213 -5.39 -17.49 -12.03
CA GLU A 213 -3.98 -17.61 -11.63
C GLU A 213 -3.17 -16.38 -12.07
N VAL A 214 -2.13 -16.02 -11.32
CA VAL A 214 -1.23 -14.91 -11.68
C VAL A 214 -0.56 -15.12 -13.03
N PHE A 215 -0.35 -14.02 -13.77
CA PHE A 215 0.22 -14.00 -15.12
C PHE A 215 -0.55 -14.82 -16.16
N THR A 216 -1.74 -15.34 -15.82
CA THR A 216 -2.63 -15.91 -16.83
C THR A 216 -3.42 -14.80 -17.50
N PRO A 217 -3.58 -14.87 -18.84
CA PRO A 217 -4.40 -13.91 -19.56
C PRO A 217 -5.85 -13.90 -19.08
N ASN A 218 -6.38 -12.68 -19.03
CA ASN A 218 -7.80 -12.41 -18.85
C ASN A 218 -8.54 -12.75 -20.14
N THR A 219 -9.53 -13.66 -20.11
CA THR A 219 -10.30 -13.98 -21.32
C THR A 219 -11.67 -13.34 -21.32
N ARG A 220 -12.14 -12.92 -22.50
CA ARG A 220 -13.49 -12.40 -22.71
C ARG A 220 -14.55 -13.48 -22.70
N ALA A 221 -14.20 -14.74 -23.00
CA ALA A 221 -15.17 -15.82 -23.12
C ALA A 221 -15.82 -16.14 -21.77
N MET A 222 -15.01 -16.26 -20.71
CA MET A 222 -15.44 -16.65 -19.38
C MET A 222 -14.58 -15.96 -18.29
N THR A 223 -15.21 -15.54 -17.19
CA THR A 223 -14.45 -15.17 -15.98
C THR A 223 -13.95 -16.44 -15.31
N GLY A 224 -12.90 -16.36 -14.49
CA GLY A 224 -12.44 -17.52 -13.70
C GLY A 224 -13.53 -18.04 -12.75
N ARG A 225 -14.44 -17.16 -12.29
CA ARG A 225 -15.64 -17.55 -11.55
C ARG A 225 -16.61 -18.34 -12.42
N ASP A 226 -16.86 -17.89 -13.65
CA ASP A 226 -17.71 -18.63 -14.60
C ASP A 226 -17.11 -20.01 -14.87
N GLU A 227 -15.79 -20.10 -15.09
CA GLU A 227 -15.07 -21.36 -15.34
C GLU A 227 -15.21 -22.32 -14.17
N PHE A 228 -14.96 -21.83 -12.95
CA PHE A 228 -15.17 -22.62 -11.74
C PHE A 228 -16.62 -23.10 -11.62
N LYS A 229 -17.58 -22.21 -11.85
CA LYS A 229 -19.00 -22.53 -11.72
C LYS A 229 -19.40 -23.65 -12.67
N ILE A 230 -19.04 -23.54 -13.95
CA ILE A 230 -19.32 -24.59 -14.93
C ILE A 230 -18.65 -25.91 -14.52
N ALA A 231 -17.36 -25.89 -14.18
CA ALA A 231 -16.64 -27.10 -13.78
C ALA A 231 -17.23 -27.77 -12.53
N ALA A 232 -17.66 -26.98 -11.55
CA ALA A 232 -18.26 -27.48 -10.31
C ALA A 232 -19.68 -28.02 -10.56
N GLU A 233 -20.48 -27.36 -11.39
CA GLU A 233 -21.81 -27.83 -11.80
C GLU A 233 -21.70 -29.16 -12.56
N GLU A 234 -20.77 -29.28 -13.51
CA GLU A 234 -20.49 -30.51 -14.24
C GLU A 234 -20.05 -31.62 -13.29
N ALA A 235 -19.05 -31.38 -12.44
CA ALA A 235 -18.53 -32.37 -11.51
C ALA A 235 -19.59 -32.88 -10.51
N LEU A 236 -20.42 -31.99 -9.97
CA LEU A 236 -21.51 -32.37 -9.06
C LEU A 236 -22.64 -33.09 -9.79
N SER A 237 -22.98 -32.67 -11.01
CA SER A 237 -24.00 -33.33 -11.83
C SER A 237 -23.58 -34.74 -12.24
N GLU A 238 -22.29 -34.96 -12.50
CA GLU A 238 -21.75 -36.28 -12.82
C GLU A 238 -21.61 -37.18 -11.58
N SER A 239 -21.20 -36.60 -10.45
CA SER A 239 -20.87 -37.34 -9.23
C SER A 239 -22.06 -37.59 -8.31
N THR A 240 -23.16 -36.86 -8.48
CA THR A 240 -24.30 -36.88 -7.55
C THR A 240 -25.65 -36.90 -8.27
N PRO A 241 -26.69 -37.55 -7.72
CA PRO A 241 -28.05 -37.52 -8.27
C PRO A 241 -28.82 -36.25 -7.85
N LEU A 242 -28.12 -35.14 -7.55
CA LEU A 242 -28.76 -33.93 -7.04
C LEU A 242 -29.54 -33.22 -8.17
N PRO A 243 -30.72 -32.67 -7.88
CA PRO A 243 -31.41 -31.74 -8.78
C PRO A 243 -30.52 -30.55 -9.15
N THR A 244 -30.59 -30.09 -10.40
CA THR A 244 -29.79 -28.97 -10.92
C THR A 244 -29.93 -27.72 -10.05
N GLU A 245 -31.11 -27.47 -9.49
CA GLU A 245 -31.34 -26.33 -8.60
C GLU A 245 -30.52 -26.43 -7.31
N LEU A 246 -30.35 -27.63 -6.77
CA LEU A 246 -29.52 -27.88 -5.59
C LEU A 246 -28.03 -27.87 -5.95
N VAL A 247 -27.66 -28.38 -7.12
CA VAL A 247 -26.28 -28.26 -7.63
C VAL A 247 -25.90 -26.78 -7.72
N ASN A 248 -26.72 -25.95 -8.34
CA ASN A 248 -26.45 -24.51 -8.46
C ASN A 248 -26.32 -23.83 -7.09
N GLN A 249 -27.22 -24.15 -6.15
CA GLN A 249 -27.14 -23.63 -4.77
C GLN A 249 -25.86 -24.07 -4.06
N VAL A 250 -25.44 -25.32 -4.23
CA VAL A 250 -24.21 -25.85 -3.63
C VAL A 250 -22.98 -25.22 -4.26
N VAL A 251 -22.92 -25.06 -5.58
CA VAL A 251 -21.81 -24.43 -6.28
C VAL A 251 -21.66 -22.96 -5.86
N ASP A 252 -22.77 -22.23 -5.81
CA ASP A 252 -22.77 -20.86 -5.30
C ASP A 252 -22.22 -20.84 -3.86
N TRP A 253 -22.67 -21.77 -3.00
CA TRP A 253 -22.17 -21.88 -1.62
C TRP A 253 -20.70 -22.33 -1.50
N LEU A 254 -20.20 -23.15 -2.41
CA LEU A 254 -18.80 -23.63 -2.43
C LEU A 254 -17.84 -22.51 -2.79
N TYR A 255 -18.20 -21.67 -3.76
CA TYR A 255 -17.45 -20.45 -4.06
C TYR A 255 -17.48 -19.47 -2.89
N ASP A 256 -18.61 -19.45 -2.17
CA ASP A 256 -18.89 -18.50 -1.11
C ASP A 256 -18.45 -18.95 0.30
N ASN A 257 -17.82 -20.12 0.49
CA ASN A 257 -17.33 -20.56 1.80
C ASN A 257 -15.82 -20.31 1.98
N ASP A 258 -15.48 -19.10 2.39
CA ASP A 258 -14.15 -18.80 2.93
C ASP A 258 -14.16 -19.05 4.43
N LYS A 259 -13.93 -20.29 4.87
CA LYS A 259 -13.50 -20.47 6.27
C LYS A 259 -12.15 -19.75 6.48
N GLU A 260 -11.72 -19.50 7.70
CA GLU A 260 -10.30 -19.14 7.93
C GLU A 260 -9.46 -20.39 7.65
N ILE A 261 -9.00 -20.55 6.41
CA ILE A 261 -8.51 -21.84 5.90
C ILE A 261 -7.01 -22.04 6.18
N PHE A 262 -6.31 -21.02 6.64
CA PHE A 262 -4.86 -21.03 6.64
C PHE A 262 -4.30 -21.15 8.06
N GLY A 263 -4.10 -22.40 8.50
CA GLY A 263 -3.13 -22.67 9.57
C GLY A 263 -1.72 -22.36 9.06
N ILE A 264 -1.16 -21.21 9.46
CA ILE A 264 0.24 -20.85 9.21
C ILE A 264 1.12 -21.88 9.94
N PRO A 265 2.07 -22.54 9.26
CA PRO A 265 3.06 -23.34 9.96
C PRO A 265 3.82 -22.44 10.96
N SER A 266 3.85 -22.82 12.24
CA SER A 266 4.53 -22.08 13.33
C SER A 266 6.06 -21.99 13.19
N LEU A 267 6.63 -22.45 12.07
CA LEU A 267 8.05 -22.72 11.90
C LEU A 267 8.62 -21.95 10.70
N PHE A 268 8.43 -20.64 10.62
CA PHE A 268 9.27 -19.83 9.74
C PHE A 268 10.64 -19.70 10.40
N ARG A 269 11.68 -20.13 9.69
CA ARG A 269 13.06 -19.94 10.10
C ARG A 269 13.67 -18.86 9.22
N GLU A 270 14.20 -17.82 9.84
CA GLU A 270 14.76 -16.63 9.17
C GLU A 270 15.95 -16.96 8.26
N LYS A 271 16.55 -18.14 8.39
CA LYS A 271 17.72 -18.60 7.63
C LYS A 271 17.38 -19.55 6.49
N GLU A 272 16.10 -19.72 6.14
CA GLU A 272 15.64 -20.60 5.06
C GLU A 272 15.02 -19.80 3.91
N LEU A 273 15.29 -20.21 2.67
CA LEU A 273 14.55 -19.75 1.50
C LEU A 273 13.20 -20.49 1.43
N ASN A 274 12.19 -19.90 2.04
CA ASN A 274 10.83 -20.41 2.05
C ASN A 274 10.14 -20.09 0.71
N ILE A 275 9.61 -21.11 0.04
CA ILE A 275 8.90 -20.98 -1.25
C ILE A 275 7.57 -21.73 -1.15
N PHE A 276 6.47 -21.03 -1.38
CA PHE A 276 5.13 -21.58 -1.33
C PHE A 276 4.74 -22.19 -2.67
N LEU A 277 4.15 -23.37 -2.63
CA LEU A 277 3.54 -23.96 -3.80
C LEU A 277 2.16 -23.34 -4.01
N LEU A 278 1.84 -23.04 -5.27
CA LEU A 278 0.54 -22.54 -5.69
C LEU A 278 -0.31 -23.62 -6.34
N PHE A 279 0.07 -24.88 -6.22
CA PHE A 279 -0.60 -25.99 -6.89
C PHE A 279 -0.51 -27.26 -6.03
N PRO A 280 -1.47 -28.19 -6.20
CA PRO A 280 -1.46 -29.47 -5.50
C PRO A 280 -0.21 -30.25 -5.86
N SER A 281 0.43 -30.88 -4.87
CA SER A 281 1.60 -31.72 -5.10
C SER A 281 1.63 -32.87 -4.10
N THR A 282 2.10 -34.02 -4.56
CA THR A 282 2.43 -35.16 -3.70
C THR A 282 3.72 -34.88 -2.92
N ASP A 283 3.92 -35.58 -1.80
CA ASP A 283 5.15 -35.43 -1.01
C ASP A 283 6.41 -35.76 -1.83
N ASN A 284 6.33 -36.74 -2.72
CA ASN A 284 7.43 -37.14 -3.60
C ASN A 284 7.74 -36.05 -4.64
N GLU A 285 6.73 -35.51 -5.32
CA GLU A 285 6.91 -34.37 -6.23
C GLU A 285 7.51 -33.17 -5.51
N ARG A 286 7.00 -32.84 -4.32
CA ARG A 286 7.53 -31.75 -3.50
C ARG A 286 8.99 -31.98 -3.13
N GLN A 287 9.37 -33.18 -2.69
CA GLN A 287 10.76 -33.50 -2.34
C GLN A 287 11.70 -33.43 -3.55
N ASN A 288 11.23 -33.86 -4.72
CA ASN A 288 11.98 -33.77 -5.98
C ASN A 288 12.17 -32.31 -6.39
N MET A 289 11.10 -31.50 -6.39
CA MET A 289 11.17 -30.06 -6.68
C MET A 289 12.09 -29.35 -5.68
N GLN A 290 11.98 -29.64 -4.38
CA GLN A 290 12.81 -29.02 -3.35
C GLN A 290 14.30 -29.34 -3.55
N SER A 291 14.61 -30.61 -3.86
CA SER A 291 15.99 -31.03 -4.13
C SER A 291 16.56 -30.34 -5.37
N ALA A 292 15.77 -30.23 -6.44
CA ALA A 292 16.18 -29.55 -7.66
C ALA A 292 16.42 -28.04 -7.44
N ILE A 293 15.55 -27.38 -6.67
CA ILE A 293 15.71 -25.96 -6.33
C ILE A 293 16.91 -25.75 -5.40
N GLN A 294 17.09 -26.61 -4.39
CA GLN A 294 18.26 -26.56 -3.50
C GLN A 294 19.58 -26.63 -4.28
N GLN A 295 19.70 -27.58 -5.21
CA GLN A 295 20.90 -27.70 -6.06
C GLN A 295 21.16 -26.44 -6.89
N ARG A 296 20.13 -25.71 -7.32
CA ARG A 296 20.30 -24.42 -8.01
C ARG A 296 20.76 -23.32 -7.05
N VAL A 297 20.17 -23.25 -5.86
CA VAL A 297 20.56 -22.28 -4.83
C VAL A 297 22.02 -22.47 -4.47
N ASP A 298 22.44 -23.71 -4.22
CA ASP A 298 23.83 -24.04 -3.89
C ASP A 298 24.79 -23.61 -5.02
N ARG A 299 24.48 -23.98 -6.27
CA ARG A 299 25.28 -23.56 -7.44
C ARG A 299 25.40 -22.04 -7.56
N TYR A 300 24.29 -21.33 -7.35
CA TYR A 300 24.28 -19.88 -7.47
C TYR A 300 25.08 -19.19 -6.34
N ILE A 301 25.00 -19.71 -5.11
CA ILE A 301 25.82 -19.23 -3.99
C ILE A 301 27.31 -19.42 -4.29
N GLU A 302 27.71 -20.57 -4.83
CA GLU A 302 29.12 -20.81 -5.21
C GLU A 302 29.58 -19.88 -6.34
N GLN A 303 28.71 -19.61 -7.33
CA GLN A 303 29.01 -18.60 -8.36
C GLN A 303 29.19 -17.21 -7.77
N LEU A 304 28.33 -16.79 -6.86
CA LEU A 304 28.47 -15.48 -6.20
C LEU A 304 29.75 -15.39 -5.37
N LYS A 305 30.11 -16.45 -4.63
CA LYS A 305 31.38 -16.53 -3.88
C LYS A 305 32.57 -16.39 -4.82
N LYS A 306 32.57 -17.11 -5.95
CA LYS A 306 33.64 -17.02 -6.96
C LYS A 306 33.74 -15.61 -7.54
N ASN A 307 32.62 -15.01 -7.96
CA ASN A 307 32.60 -13.65 -8.50
C ASN A 307 33.08 -12.62 -7.47
N HIS A 308 32.74 -12.80 -6.19
CA HIS A 308 33.21 -11.92 -5.12
C HIS A 308 34.72 -12.05 -4.88
N GLN A 309 35.27 -13.27 -4.91
CA GLN A 309 36.72 -13.50 -4.83
C GLN A 309 37.49 -12.88 -6.00
N GLU A 310 36.90 -12.89 -7.21
CA GLU A 310 37.50 -12.28 -8.40
C GLU A 310 37.46 -10.74 -8.36
N MET A 311 36.38 -10.14 -7.84
CA MET A 311 36.27 -8.67 -7.72
C MET A 311 37.08 -8.08 -6.56
N CYS A 312 37.24 -8.83 -5.47
CA CYS A 312 38.02 -8.44 -4.31
C CYS A 312 39.23 -9.38 -4.17
N PRO A 313 40.23 -9.31 -5.08
CA PRO A 313 41.40 -10.14 -4.96
C PRO A 313 42.02 -9.88 -3.58
N PRO A 314 42.46 -10.94 -2.86
CA PRO A 314 43.11 -10.78 -1.57
C PRO A 314 44.18 -9.71 -1.76
N ARG A 315 44.11 -8.60 -1.01
CA ARG A 315 45.09 -7.52 -1.08
C ARG A 315 46.44 -8.19 -0.87
N GLY A 316 47.12 -8.44 -2.00
CA GLY A 316 48.35 -9.23 -2.00
C GLY A 316 49.25 -8.57 -0.99
N GLY A 317 49.65 -9.33 0.03
CA GLY A 317 50.62 -8.90 1.01
C GLY A 317 51.85 -8.44 0.21
N LYS A 318 51.94 -7.15 -0.05
CA LYS A 318 53.19 -6.51 -0.36
C LYS A 318 53.97 -6.65 0.93
N GLY A 319 54.69 -7.76 1.04
CA GLY A 319 55.80 -7.92 1.93
C GLY A 319 56.67 -6.69 1.72
N GLY A 320 56.58 -5.76 2.67
CA GLY A 320 57.61 -4.77 2.87
C GLY A 320 58.87 -5.56 3.15
N HIS A 321 59.76 -5.62 2.17
CA HIS A 321 61.18 -5.70 2.41
C HIS A 321 61.56 -4.53 3.32
N PHE A 322 61.46 -4.75 4.64
CA PHE A 322 62.29 -4.03 5.58
C PHE A 322 63.69 -4.61 5.44
N HIS A 323 64.55 -3.88 4.71
CA HIS A 323 65.97 -4.13 4.73
C HIS A 323 66.49 -3.91 6.14
N GLY A 324 66.81 -5.00 6.83
CA GLY A 324 67.69 -5.00 7.98
C GLY A 324 69.12 -4.67 7.55
N GLY A 325 69.79 -3.84 8.34
CA GLY A 325 71.22 -3.61 8.26
C GLY A 325 71.72 -3.02 9.57
N ALA A 326 72.19 -3.87 10.48
CA ALA A 326 73.55 -3.82 11.04
C ALA A 326 73.65 -4.62 12.37
N ALA A 327 74.52 -5.63 12.31
CA ALA A 327 75.50 -6.05 13.32
C ALA A 327 75.06 -6.40 14.75
N GLY A 328 75.38 -7.64 15.15
CA GLY A 328 75.46 -8.03 16.55
C GLY A 328 75.55 -9.55 16.71
N GLU A 329 76.76 -10.09 16.63
CA GLU A 329 77.14 -11.47 16.96
C GLU A 329 76.76 -11.84 18.40
N HIS A 330 76.20 -13.03 18.63
CA HIS A 330 76.75 -13.97 19.61
C HIS A 330 76.06 -15.35 19.57
N ASP A 331 76.93 -16.35 19.43
CA ASP A 331 76.89 -17.81 19.64
C ASP A 331 75.87 -18.33 20.68
N GLU A 332 75.12 -19.38 20.32
CA GLU A 332 75.28 -20.78 20.79
C GLU A 332 75.12 -20.92 22.31
N ASP A 333 74.05 -21.62 22.75
CA ASP A 333 74.18 -22.93 23.40
C ASP A 333 72.88 -23.38 24.11
N THR A 334 72.43 -24.59 23.72
CA THR A 334 72.20 -25.73 24.63
C THR A 334 70.84 -25.91 25.35
N GLU A 335 70.25 -27.06 24.99
CA GLU A 335 69.48 -28.05 25.79
C GLU A 335 68.04 -27.78 26.27
N ASP A 336 67.15 -28.66 25.79
CA ASP A 336 66.27 -29.55 26.56
C ASP A 336 65.58 -29.01 27.83
N HIS A 337 64.27 -28.76 27.71
CA HIS A 337 63.33 -29.12 28.78
C HIS A 337 61.95 -29.49 28.22
N GLU A 338 61.64 -30.78 28.30
CA GLU A 338 60.27 -31.29 28.45
C GLU A 338 59.74 -30.84 29.82
N GLY A 339 58.46 -30.48 29.90
CA GLY A 339 57.82 -30.17 31.18
C GLY A 339 56.39 -29.66 31.04
N ASP A 340 55.48 -30.63 31.04
CA ASP A 340 54.16 -30.64 31.67
C ASP A 340 53.15 -29.53 31.33
N ASP A 341 52.19 -29.92 30.48
CA ASP A 341 50.82 -29.42 30.47
C ASP A 341 50.15 -29.76 31.80
N ASP A 342 49.64 -28.76 32.52
CA ASP A 342 48.43 -28.85 33.35
C ASP A 342 47.96 -27.43 33.71
N ASP A 343 46.67 -27.22 33.42
CA ASP A 343 45.67 -26.43 34.15
C ASP A 343 45.74 -24.89 34.24
N ASP A 344 44.61 -24.34 33.78
CA ASP A 344 43.78 -23.29 34.38
C ASP A 344 43.43 -22.11 33.45
N ASP A 345 42.19 -22.22 32.97
CA ASP A 345 41.18 -21.18 32.73
C ASP A 345 41.56 -19.77 33.20
N ASP A 346 41.48 -18.80 32.29
CA ASP A 346 40.84 -17.52 32.60
C ASP A 346 40.27 -16.91 31.30
N ASP A 347 39.00 -16.53 31.42
CA ASP A 347 38.14 -15.89 30.44
C ASP A 347 38.64 -14.48 30.08
N ASP A 348 38.82 -14.21 28.78
CA ASP A 348 38.82 -12.84 28.24
C ASP A 348 37.66 -12.71 27.23
N GLU A 349 36.48 -12.39 27.76
CA GLU A 349 35.39 -11.74 27.02
C GLU A 349 35.73 -10.25 26.82
N ASP A 350 36.52 -9.92 25.80
CA ASP A 350 36.62 -8.55 25.29
C ASP A 350 35.69 -8.40 24.08
N GLY A 351 34.44 -8.01 24.37
CA GLY A 351 33.52 -7.49 23.38
C GLY A 351 33.94 -6.08 22.96
N GLU A 352 34.59 -5.95 21.81
CA GLU A 352 34.83 -4.64 21.19
C GLU A 352 33.48 -3.99 20.79
N GLU A 353 33.13 -2.99 21.56
CA GLU A 353 32.13 -1.96 21.28
C GLU A 353 32.58 -1.19 20.01
N LEU A 354 31.88 -1.43 18.90
CA LEU A 354 32.19 -0.76 17.63
C LEU A 354 31.56 0.64 17.61
N ASP A 355 32.43 1.64 17.69
CA ASP A 355 32.14 3.07 17.45
C ASP A 355 31.41 3.28 16.11
N TYR A 356 30.20 3.83 16.20
CA TYR A 356 29.54 4.46 15.06
C TYR A 356 30.18 5.84 14.84
N PRO A 357 30.39 6.29 13.59
CA PRO A 357 30.84 7.66 13.35
C PRO A 357 29.75 8.65 13.74
N GLU A 358 30.03 9.42 14.79
CA GLU A 358 29.34 10.65 15.18
C GLU A 358 29.19 11.58 13.96
N TYR A 359 27.97 12.06 13.75
CA TYR A 359 27.71 13.18 12.86
C TYR A 359 28.30 14.46 13.49
N PRO A 360 28.83 15.41 12.70
CA PRO A 360 29.46 16.60 13.27
C PRO A 360 28.41 17.51 13.93
N ASP A 361 28.58 17.70 15.23
CA ASP A 361 27.95 18.74 16.04
C ASP A 361 28.30 20.13 15.47
N TYR A 362 27.27 20.94 15.22
CA TYR A 362 27.41 22.38 15.14
C TYR A 362 27.22 22.96 16.55
N ALA A 363 28.32 23.05 17.30
CA ALA A 363 28.44 23.96 18.44
C ALA A 363 28.91 25.32 17.91
N ASP A 364 28.11 26.36 18.05
CA ASP A 364 28.13 27.27 19.21
C ASP A 364 29.42 28.10 19.23
N GLY A 365 29.31 29.30 18.66
CA GLY A 365 30.31 30.34 18.73
C GLY A 365 29.91 31.34 19.80
N SER A 366 30.25 31.05 21.04
CA SER A 366 30.32 32.03 22.12
C SER A 366 31.60 32.86 21.96
N ASP A 367 31.47 34.18 21.79
CA ASP A 367 32.53 35.12 22.16
C ASP A 367 31.91 36.23 23.00
N ASP A 368 32.28 36.22 24.27
CA ASP A 368 31.93 37.19 25.30
C ASP A 368 32.52 38.57 24.99
N ASN A 369 31.74 39.63 25.21
CA ASN A 369 32.22 40.86 25.83
C ASN A 369 31.02 41.66 26.38
N GLU A 370 30.88 41.61 27.71
CA GLU A 370 30.25 42.68 28.47
C GLU A 370 31.18 43.91 28.48
N ASP A 371 30.62 45.11 28.28
CA ASP A 371 30.67 46.23 29.25
C ASP A 371 30.61 47.60 28.54
N GLY A 372 29.75 48.46 29.09
CA GLY A 372 29.97 49.90 29.13
C GLY A 372 29.34 50.79 28.04
N GLY A 373 28.38 51.61 28.46
CA GLY A 373 28.51 53.05 28.25
C GLY A 373 27.48 53.77 27.36
N GLU A 374 26.64 54.54 28.05
CA GLU A 374 25.91 55.77 27.70
C GLU A 374 26.22 56.57 26.41
N SER A 375 25.21 57.36 26.03
CA SER A 375 25.15 58.61 25.22
C SER A 375 24.52 58.44 23.82
N GLU A 376 23.29 58.91 23.63
CA GLU A 376 22.85 60.27 23.25
C GLU A 376 23.18 60.67 21.80
N GLU A 377 22.22 61.41 21.21
CA GLU A 377 22.23 62.09 19.91
C GLU A 377 21.90 61.22 18.67
N ARG A 378 21.25 61.66 17.60
CA ARG A 378 20.31 62.74 17.21
C ARG A 378 20.26 62.66 15.67
N GLU A 379 19.16 63.15 15.07
CA GLU A 379 19.06 63.66 13.68
C GLU A 379 19.03 62.62 12.54
N GLU A 380 17.90 62.52 11.82
CA GLU A 380 17.60 63.21 10.53
C GLU A 380 18.38 62.55 9.36
N SER A 381 17.87 62.29 8.16
CA SER A 381 16.69 62.73 7.39
C SER A 381 16.68 61.96 6.04
N ASP A 382 15.54 62.06 5.33
CA ASP A 382 15.35 62.20 3.89
C ASP A 382 15.84 61.12 2.89
N GLU A 383 14.90 60.58 2.09
CA GLU A 383 14.60 60.93 0.67
C GLU A 383 15.79 60.60 -0.25
N SER A 384 15.67 59.84 -1.33
CA SER A 384 14.88 60.09 -2.54
C SER A 384 15.34 59.03 -3.57
N ASP A 385 14.42 58.37 -4.28
CA ASP A 385 14.18 58.52 -5.74
C ASP A 385 15.18 57.89 -6.73
N GLU A 386 14.57 57.27 -7.75
CA GLU A 386 15.01 57.16 -9.14
C GLU A 386 16.30 56.32 -9.40
N SER A 387 16.44 55.50 -10.44
CA SER A 387 15.71 55.29 -11.69
C SER A 387 16.40 54.13 -12.44
N ASP A 388 15.68 53.56 -13.40
CA ASP A 388 16.16 53.13 -14.71
C ASP A 388 17.07 51.89 -14.90
N GLU A 389 16.46 50.97 -15.65
CA GLU A 389 16.95 50.38 -16.91
C GLU A 389 17.97 49.22 -16.90
N ASP A 390 17.52 48.20 -17.64
CA ASP A 390 18.30 47.35 -18.54
C ASP A 390 19.33 46.37 -17.95
N GLN A 391 19.00 45.09 -18.01
CA GLN A 391 19.58 44.21 -19.04
C GLN A 391 19.05 42.77 -18.91
N GLY A 392 18.68 42.20 -20.05
CA GLY A 392 18.30 40.81 -20.17
C GLY A 392 19.44 39.85 -19.79
N SER A 393 19.09 38.75 -19.15
CA SER A 393 19.88 37.53 -19.24
C SER A 393 18.96 36.33 -19.37
N GLU A 394 19.22 35.56 -20.41
CA GLU A 394 18.65 34.25 -20.67
C GLU A 394 19.09 33.31 -19.55
N LEU A 395 18.16 32.91 -18.67
CA LEU A 395 18.39 31.81 -17.74
C LEU A 395 17.93 30.51 -18.40
N SER A 396 18.84 29.89 -19.13
CA SER A 396 18.79 28.46 -19.41
C SER A 396 19.03 27.71 -18.10
N GLY A 397 17.95 27.34 -17.42
CA GLY A 397 18.00 26.39 -16.30
C GLY A 397 18.35 24.99 -16.81
N GLN A 398 19.64 24.67 -16.82
CA GLN A 398 20.11 23.28 -16.86
C GLN A 398 19.96 22.71 -15.46
N SER A 399 18.91 21.91 -15.25
CA SER A 399 18.75 21.06 -14.07
C SER A 399 19.86 20.02 -14.05
N SER A 400 20.85 20.23 -13.19
CA SER A 400 22.00 19.35 -12.96
C SER A 400 21.66 18.32 -11.89
N ASP A 401 20.72 17.41 -12.18
CA ASP A 401 20.28 16.34 -11.26
C ASP A 401 20.84 14.95 -11.61
N SER A 402 21.85 14.83 -12.48
CA SER A 402 22.28 13.51 -12.99
C SER A 402 23.42 12.81 -12.23
N ASP A 403 24.13 13.48 -11.32
CA ASP A 403 25.46 12.99 -10.88
C ASP A 403 25.55 12.55 -9.41
N LEU A 404 24.47 12.72 -8.62
CA LEU A 404 24.46 12.30 -7.20
C LEU A 404 24.07 10.83 -6.98
N ASP A 405 23.35 10.21 -7.91
CA ASP A 405 22.93 8.80 -7.77
C ASP A 405 24.11 7.82 -7.87
N ASP A 406 25.13 8.12 -8.67
CA ASP A 406 26.24 7.21 -8.97
C ASP A 406 27.27 7.07 -7.82
N GLN A 407 27.30 7.99 -6.86
CA GLN A 407 28.22 7.93 -5.72
C GLN A 407 27.69 7.02 -4.59
N SER A 408 26.37 7.01 -4.37
CA SER A 408 25.75 6.11 -3.39
C SER A 408 25.99 4.64 -3.74
N ASP A 409 25.94 4.31 -5.04
CA ASP A 409 26.13 2.97 -5.59
C ASP A 409 27.50 2.34 -5.25
N LYS A 410 28.55 3.17 -5.13
CA LYS A 410 29.90 2.70 -4.78
C LYS A 410 30.08 2.47 -3.28
N GLN A 411 29.37 3.24 -2.44
CA GLN A 411 29.49 3.15 -0.99
C GLN A 411 28.71 1.95 -0.43
N PHE A 412 27.54 1.62 -1.00
CA PHE A 412 26.75 0.47 -0.58
C PHE A 412 27.36 -0.89 -0.96
N HIS A 413 28.13 -0.97 -2.04
CA HIS A 413 28.76 -2.22 -2.48
C HIS A 413 29.94 -2.68 -1.61
N ASN A 414 30.46 -1.83 -0.72
CA ASN A 414 31.55 -2.21 0.19
C ASN A 414 31.08 -2.78 1.54
N ARG A 415 29.78 -2.88 1.81
CA ARG A 415 29.29 -3.65 2.96
C ARG A 415 29.53 -5.13 2.71
N CYS A 416 30.33 -5.77 3.56
CA CYS A 416 30.68 -7.20 3.48
C CYS A 416 29.43 -8.07 3.36
N VAL A 417 29.16 -8.57 2.14
CA VAL A 417 28.16 -9.63 1.93
C VAL A 417 28.67 -10.88 2.61
N ARG A 418 28.11 -11.23 3.77
CA ARG A 418 28.41 -12.50 4.44
C ARG A 418 27.67 -13.62 3.71
N PHE A 419 28.41 -14.43 2.96
CA PHE A 419 27.86 -15.61 2.29
C PHE A 419 27.58 -16.71 3.32
N PRO A 420 26.32 -17.15 3.53
CA PRO A 420 26.06 -18.29 4.40
C PRO A 420 26.71 -19.54 3.81
N ALA A 421 27.12 -20.47 4.68
CA ALA A 421 27.66 -21.75 4.24
C ALA A 421 26.67 -22.52 3.36
N LYS A 422 25.37 -22.47 3.72
CA LYS A 422 24.24 -23.01 2.97
C LYS A 422 23.01 -22.14 3.18
N LEU A 423 22.16 -22.03 2.17
CA LEU A 423 20.83 -21.45 2.26
C LEU A 423 19.81 -22.59 2.00
N PRO A 424 19.22 -23.19 3.05
CA PRO A 424 18.26 -24.27 2.89
C PRO A 424 17.01 -23.77 2.18
N VAL A 425 16.53 -24.53 1.21
CA VAL A 425 15.26 -24.31 0.51
C VAL A 425 14.19 -25.15 1.17
N ARG A 426 13.07 -24.51 1.47
CA ARG A 426 11.90 -25.18 2.03
C ARG A 426 10.69 -24.91 1.15
N LEU A 427 10.13 -25.98 0.58
CA LEU A 427 8.86 -25.89 -0.13
C LEU A 427 7.70 -26.08 0.84
N ILE A 428 6.82 -25.09 0.88
CA ILE A 428 5.63 -25.11 1.72
C ILE A 428 4.44 -25.55 0.85
N PRO A 429 3.79 -26.68 1.17
CA PRO A 429 2.78 -27.26 0.30
C PRO A 429 1.52 -26.40 0.21
N TRP A 430 0.93 -26.38 -0.98
CA TRP A 430 -0.42 -25.91 -1.18
C TRP A 430 -1.40 -26.90 -0.57
N LYS A 431 -2.35 -26.42 0.25
CA LYS A 431 -3.28 -27.31 0.98
C LYS A 431 -4.50 -27.74 0.16
N TYR A 432 -4.71 -27.13 -1.00
CA TYR A 432 -5.89 -27.38 -1.83
C TYR A 432 -5.54 -28.27 -3.01
N ASP A 433 -6.59 -28.86 -3.56
CA ASP A 433 -6.61 -29.71 -4.74
C ASP A 433 -6.77 -28.93 -6.07
N ARG A 434 -6.75 -27.60 -6.00
CA ARG A 434 -6.76 -26.68 -7.15
C ARG A 434 -5.53 -25.78 -7.17
N VAL A 435 -5.22 -25.19 -8.32
CA VAL A 435 -4.20 -24.12 -8.41
C VAL A 435 -4.71 -22.85 -7.70
N ALA A 436 -3.78 -22.12 -7.10
CA ALA A 436 -4.05 -20.86 -6.40
C ALA A 436 -4.32 -19.73 -7.41
N ASN A 437 -5.36 -18.96 -7.15
CA ASN A 437 -5.66 -17.75 -7.90
C ASN A 437 -5.06 -16.49 -7.24
N ARG A 438 -5.25 -15.32 -7.85
CA ARG A 438 -4.76 -14.04 -7.30
C ARG A 438 -5.33 -13.75 -5.91
N ILE A 439 -6.59 -14.09 -5.64
CA ILE A 439 -7.23 -13.93 -4.33
C ILE A 439 -6.49 -14.75 -3.28
N ASP A 440 -6.20 -16.01 -3.60
CA ASP A 440 -5.51 -16.92 -2.70
C ASP A 440 -4.14 -16.38 -2.31
N ILE A 441 -3.36 -15.91 -3.29
CA ILE A 441 -2.02 -15.34 -3.08
C ILE A 441 -2.09 -14.10 -2.20
N GLU A 442 -3.05 -13.20 -2.45
CA GLU A 442 -3.24 -11.96 -1.70
C GLU A 442 -3.58 -12.24 -0.22
N ARG A 443 -4.55 -13.13 0.02
CA ARG A 443 -4.97 -13.54 1.36
C ARG A 443 -3.85 -14.26 2.10
N TYR A 444 -3.14 -15.14 1.40
CA TYR A 444 -2.02 -15.88 1.95
C TYR A 444 -0.87 -14.95 2.34
N TRP A 445 -0.57 -13.98 1.48
CA TRP A 445 0.38 -12.92 1.79
C TRP A 445 -0.04 -12.11 3.02
N LYS A 446 -1.30 -11.66 3.13
CA LYS A 446 -1.79 -10.87 4.29
C LYS A 446 -1.55 -11.60 5.60
N LEU A 447 -1.89 -12.88 5.60
CA LEU A 447 -1.77 -13.75 6.75
C LEU A 447 -0.31 -13.90 7.20
N ILE A 448 0.63 -14.02 6.26
CA ILE A 448 2.06 -14.13 6.56
C ILE A 448 2.63 -12.77 6.96
N HIS A 449 2.30 -11.72 6.21
CA HIS A 449 2.86 -10.39 6.39
C HIS A 449 2.49 -9.77 7.74
N GLY A 450 1.33 -10.11 8.29
CA GLY A 450 0.97 -9.71 9.66
C GLY A 450 1.87 -10.31 10.76
N ARG A 451 2.71 -11.30 10.44
CA ARG A 451 3.59 -11.99 11.40
C ARG A 451 5.06 -12.03 11.01
N PHE A 452 5.37 -11.99 9.72
CA PHE A 452 6.70 -12.13 9.18
C PHE A 452 6.94 -11.06 8.14
N VAL A 453 8.13 -10.45 8.21
CA VAL A 453 8.45 -9.36 7.32
C VAL A 453 9.46 -9.82 6.29
N CYS A 454 8.96 -10.23 5.13
CA CYS A 454 9.77 -10.58 3.96
C CYS A 454 8.90 -10.62 2.70
N PRO A 455 9.44 -10.36 1.49
CA PRO A 455 8.80 -10.83 0.27
C PRO A 455 8.51 -12.32 0.36
N VAL A 456 7.29 -12.66 0.00
CA VAL A 456 6.80 -14.04 0.03
C VAL A 456 7.06 -14.63 -1.34
N ASN A 457 7.81 -15.73 -1.39
CA ASN A 457 8.20 -16.37 -2.65
C ASN A 457 7.26 -17.53 -2.97
N PHE A 458 6.92 -17.66 -4.24
CA PHE A 458 5.99 -18.64 -4.75
C PHE A 458 6.60 -19.39 -5.92
N LEU A 459 6.28 -20.68 -6.05
CA LEU A 459 6.52 -21.46 -7.25
C LEU A 459 5.23 -21.43 -8.07
N LEU A 460 5.29 -20.79 -9.24
CA LEU A 460 4.10 -20.47 -10.05
C LEU A 460 3.57 -21.68 -10.83
N SER A 461 4.44 -22.62 -11.19
CA SER A 461 4.07 -23.81 -11.94
C SER A 461 4.88 -25.03 -11.49
N PRO A 462 4.33 -26.26 -11.65
CA PRO A 462 5.09 -27.49 -11.43
C PRO A 462 6.35 -27.53 -12.32
N THR A 463 7.43 -28.09 -11.80
CA THR A 463 8.64 -28.36 -12.61
C THR A 463 8.71 -29.84 -12.95
N GLY A 464 8.81 -30.17 -14.24
CA GLY A 464 8.90 -31.56 -14.68
C GLY A 464 10.29 -32.18 -14.43
N PRO A 465 10.38 -33.50 -14.22
CA PRO A 465 11.66 -34.20 -14.23
C PRO A 465 12.28 -34.12 -15.63
N GLY A 466 13.38 -33.37 -15.76
CA GLY A 466 14.08 -33.17 -17.04
C GLY A 466 13.77 -31.86 -17.75
N ASP A 467 13.09 -30.92 -17.08
CA ASP A 467 12.84 -29.60 -17.64
C ASP A 467 14.17 -28.87 -17.96
N PRO A 468 14.47 -28.54 -19.24
CA PRO A 468 15.73 -27.91 -19.64
C PRO A 468 15.91 -26.50 -19.05
N PHE A 469 14.87 -25.95 -18.44
CA PHE A 469 14.87 -24.70 -17.70
C PHE A 469 15.82 -24.70 -16.48
N LEU A 470 16.55 -25.79 -16.20
CA LEU A 470 17.53 -25.99 -15.10
C LEU A 470 18.98 -25.60 -15.44
N GLU A 471 19.28 -25.21 -16.67
CA GLU A 471 20.62 -24.70 -17.02
C GLU A 471 20.79 -23.23 -16.56
N PRO A 472 21.93 -22.89 -15.91
CA PRO A 472 22.13 -21.59 -15.26
C PRO A 472 22.23 -20.40 -16.23
N ASP A 473 22.52 -20.65 -17.50
CA ASP A 473 22.80 -19.60 -18.50
C ASP A 473 21.73 -19.51 -19.61
N SER A 474 20.82 -20.48 -19.72
CA SER A 474 19.65 -20.33 -20.59
C SER A 474 18.59 -19.55 -19.83
N MET A 475 18.37 -18.28 -20.19
CA MET A 475 17.17 -17.55 -19.77
C MET A 475 15.96 -18.41 -20.14
N PRO A 476 15.23 -18.99 -19.17
CA PRO A 476 14.02 -19.70 -19.51
C PRO A 476 13.07 -18.68 -20.16
N PRO A 477 12.33 -19.05 -21.23
CA PRO A 477 11.34 -18.18 -21.83
C PRO A 477 10.23 -17.76 -20.84
N THR A 478 10.14 -18.40 -19.68
CA THR A 478 9.18 -18.02 -18.64
C THR A 478 9.76 -18.29 -17.24
N PRO A 479 9.84 -17.29 -16.35
CA PRO A 479 10.32 -17.46 -14.98
C PRO A 479 9.35 -18.30 -14.13
N LEU A 480 9.90 -19.29 -13.43
CA LEU A 480 9.17 -20.28 -12.62
C LEU A 480 8.69 -19.74 -11.26
N PHE A 481 9.28 -18.65 -10.78
CA PHE A 481 9.04 -18.12 -9.46
C PHE A 481 8.28 -16.80 -9.51
N GLY A 482 7.45 -16.55 -8.50
CA GLY A 482 6.82 -15.27 -8.26
C GLY A 482 7.22 -14.77 -6.89
N THR A 483 7.51 -13.49 -6.76
CA THR A 483 7.77 -12.87 -5.47
C THR A 483 6.75 -11.77 -5.26
N VAL A 484 6.02 -11.83 -4.14
CA VAL A 484 5.10 -10.76 -3.75
C VAL A 484 5.83 -9.72 -2.94
N TYR A 485 5.69 -8.48 -3.39
CA TYR A 485 6.26 -7.30 -2.77
C TYR A 485 5.14 -6.43 -2.20
N HIS A 486 5.49 -5.72 -1.13
CA HIS A 486 4.71 -4.60 -0.64
C HIS A 486 5.29 -3.33 -1.28
N GLY A 487 4.51 -2.69 -2.14
CA GLY A 487 4.82 -1.35 -2.60
C GLY A 487 4.52 -0.32 -1.51
N GLY A 488 5.04 0.90 -1.69
CA GLY A 488 4.52 2.05 -0.95
C GLY A 488 3.01 2.22 -1.18
N GLY A 489 2.29 2.79 -0.22
CA GLY A 489 0.85 3.06 -0.36
C GLY A 489 -0.07 1.85 -0.19
N GLY A 490 0.43 0.73 0.36
CA GLY A 490 -0.38 -0.46 0.65
C GLY A 490 -0.68 -1.34 -0.57
N PHE A 491 -0.12 -1.01 -1.74
CA PHE A 491 -0.24 -1.82 -2.94
C PHE A 491 0.61 -3.09 -2.84
N LYS A 492 0.09 -4.15 -3.44
CA LYS A 492 0.76 -5.43 -3.51
C LYS A 492 0.90 -5.78 -4.97
N PHE A 493 2.00 -6.39 -5.30
CA PHE A 493 2.22 -6.87 -6.64
C PHE A 493 3.10 -8.10 -6.59
N ILE A 494 2.92 -8.96 -7.58
CA ILE A 494 3.74 -10.12 -7.80
C ILE A 494 4.64 -9.84 -9.00
N SER A 495 5.93 -10.04 -8.83
CA SER A 495 6.87 -10.00 -9.95
C SER A 495 7.40 -11.39 -10.23
N ARG A 496 7.45 -11.71 -11.52
CA ARG A 496 8.11 -12.90 -12.04
C ARG A 496 9.60 -12.82 -11.75
N ASN A 497 10.10 -13.87 -11.11
CA ASN A 497 11.42 -13.88 -10.51
C ASN A 497 12.22 -15.11 -10.91
N ASN A 498 13.55 -15.02 -10.77
CA ASN A 498 14.44 -16.16 -10.92
C ASN A 498 15.08 -16.51 -9.57
N ILE A 499 15.60 -17.73 -9.48
CA ILE A 499 16.18 -18.23 -8.24
C ILE A 499 17.37 -17.37 -7.78
N GLY A 500 18.17 -16.84 -8.70
CA GLY A 500 19.32 -16.02 -8.36
C GLY A 500 18.96 -14.71 -7.69
N ARG A 501 17.89 -14.05 -8.16
CA ARG A 501 17.31 -12.87 -7.50
C ARG A 501 16.75 -13.21 -6.13
N MET A 502 16.00 -14.30 -6.00
CA MET A 502 15.48 -14.75 -4.69
C MET A 502 16.60 -15.02 -3.68
N VAL A 503 17.68 -15.67 -4.11
CA VAL A 503 18.86 -15.93 -3.27
C VAL A 503 19.55 -14.62 -2.88
N ARG A 504 19.77 -13.70 -3.83
CA ARG A 504 20.32 -12.37 -3.51
C ARG A 504 19.48 -11.65 -2.48
N TYR A 505 18.16 -11.64 -2.62
CA TYR A 505 17.27 -11.00 -1.65
C TYR A 505 17.25 -11.69 -0.29
N ALA A 506 17.42 -13.02 -0.24
CA ALA A 506 17.55 -13.74 1.02
C ALA A 506 18.89 -13.44 1.73
N MET A 507 19.92 -13.05 0.98
CA MET A 507 21.27 -12.75 1.49
C MET A 507 21.50 -11.28 1.86
N ILE A 508 20.88 -10.35 1.12
CA ILE A 508 20.95 -8.91 1.40
C ILE A 508 20.02 -8.63 2.59
N CYS A 509 20.58 -8.01 3.64
CA CYS A 509 20.06 -7.80 5.01
C CYS A 509 18.54 -7.61 5.19
N HIS A 510 18.06 -7.86 6.41
CA HIS A 510 16.64 -7.99 6.81
C HIS A 510 15.77 -6.70 6.74
N CYS A 511 16.27 -5.59 6.20
CA CYS A 511 15.51 -4.34 6.15
C CYS A 511 14.50 -4.32 5.00
N HIS A 512 13.22 -4.10 5.33
CA HIS A 512 12.06 -4.27 4.44
C HIS A 512 12.01 -3.29 3.28
N MET A 513 12.42 -2.05 3.53
CA MET A 513 12.40 -0.99 2.51
C MET A 513 13.37 -1.26 1.35
N HIS A 514 14.45 -1.99 1.59
CA HIS A 514 15.45 -2.24 0.56
C HIS A 514 14.94 -3.14 -0.57
N ARG A 515 13.97 -4.04 -0.34
CA ARG A 515 13.63 -5.06 -1.35
C ARG A 515 12.71 -4.54 -2.46
N ALA A 516 11.75 -3.68 -2.13
CA ALA A 516 10.95 -2.98 -3.16
C ALA A 516 11.83 -1.99 -3.93
N PHE A 517 12.71 -1.29 -3.23
CA PHE A 517 13.68 -0.38 -3.83
C PHE A 517 14.66 -1.08 -4.78
N GLU A 518 15.13 -2.28 -4.44
CA GLU A 518 15.99 -3.08 -5.33
C GLU A 518 15.27 -3.49 -6.62
N LEU A 519 14.00 -3.91 -6.54
CA LEU A 519 13.22 -4.19 -7.75
C LEU A 519 13.03 -2.92 -8.58
N GLN A 520 12.69 -1.80 -7.96
CA GLN A 520 12.55 -0.51 -8.62
C GLN A 520 13.86 -0.11 -9.32
N ARG A 521 14.99 -0.24 -8.64
CA ARG A 521 16.33 0.01 -9.20
C ARG A 521 16.64 -0.92 -10.37
N GLU A 522 16.23 -2.19 -10.29
CA GLU A 522 16.38 -3.13 -11.39
C GLU A 522 15.51 -2.77 -12.59
N MET A 523 14.26 -2.36 -12.37
CA MET A 523 13.38 -1.89 -13.44
C MET A 523 13.94 -0.63 -14.11
N LYS A 524 14.45 0.33 -13.32
CA LYS A 524 15.19 1.51 -13.81
C LYS A 524 16.40 1.10 -14.65
N ARG A 525 17.21 0.15 -14.16
CA ARG A 525 18.38 -0.37 -14.88
C ARG A 525 17.99 -1.07 -16.18
N ALA A 526 16.94 -1.90 -16.17
CA ALA A 526 16.45 -2.59 -17.35
C ALA A 526 16.01 -1.59 -18.42
N ARG A 527 15.29 -0.52 -18.06
CA ARG A 527 14.98 0.59 -18.99
C ARG A 527 16.23 1.24 -19.55
N ARG A 528 17.16 1.67 -18.68
CA ARG A 528 18.43 2.31 -19.09
C ARG A 528 19.23 1.44 -20.07
N LEU A 529 19.21 0.12 -19.86
CA LEU A 529 19.94 -0.85 -20.68
C LEU A 529 19.09 -1.48 -21.80
N GLN A 530 17.84 -1.05 -21.98
CA GLN A 530 16.88 -1.64 -22.94
C GLN A 530 16.72 -3.17 -22.79
N LEU A 531 16.84 -3.67 -21.56
CA LEU A 531 16.59 -5.07 -21.22
C LEU A 531 15.08 -5.30 -21.05
N PRO A 532 14.60 -6.55 -21.25
CA PRO A 532 13.23 -6.91 -20.92
C PRO A 532 12.92 -6.55 -19.46
N LEU A 533 11.84 -5.79 -19.25
CA LEU A 533 11.36 -5.47 -17.91
C LEU A 533 10.94 -6.75 -17.18
N PRO A 534 11.18 -6.86 -15.87
CA PRO A 534 10.54 -7.89 -15.06
C PRO A 534 9.03 -7.80 -15.25
N GLU A 535 8.41 -8.90 -15.67
CA GLU A 535 6.96 -8.98 -15.74
C GLU A 535 6.42 -8.90 -14.31
N ALA A 536 5.50 -7.97 -14.08
CA ALA A 536 4.90 -7.72 -12.79
C ALA A 536 3.40 -7.49 -12.96
N GLU A 537 2.65 -7.96 -11.97
CA GLU A 537 1.20 -7.87 -11.94
C GLU A 537 0.75 -7.32 -10.58
N LEU A 538 -0.16 -6.35 -10.60
CA LEU A 538 -0.75 -5.81 -9.38
C LEU A 538 -1.69 -6.85 -8.76
N LEU A 539 -1.42 -7.18 -7.49
CA LEU A 539 -2.28 -8.01 -6.67
C LEU A 539 -3.26 -7.09 -5.96
N TYR A 540 -4.44 -6.94 -6.54
CA TYR A 540 -5.51 -6.18 -5.90
C TYR A 540 -6.29 -7.05 -4.92
N GLN A 541 -6.76 -6.42 -3.86
CA GLN A 541 -7.83 -6.97 -3.04
C GLN A 541 -9.13 -6.96 -3.86
N PRO A 542 -9.67 -8.14 -4.22
CA PRO A 542 -10.86 -8.24 -5.08
C PRO A 542 -12.06 -7.47 -4.50
N GLU A 543 -12.18 -7.49 -3.18
CA GLU A 543 -13.28 -6.90 -2.42
C GLU A 543 -13.06 -5.40 -2.12
N GLN A 544 -11.86 -4.88 -2.34
CA GLN A 544 -11.57 -3.46 -2.11
C GLN A 544 -12.28 -2.62 -3.18
N PRO A 545 -12.92 -1.51 -2.79
CA PRO A 545 -13.45 -0.53 -3.73
C PRO A 545 -12.33 -0.03 -4.64
N LEU A 546 -12.69 0.46 -5.83
CA LEU A 546 -11.66 0.99 -6.71
C LEU A 546 -10.94 2.16 -6.05
N TYR A 547 -11.67 3.03 -5.36
CA TYR A 547 -11.10 4.08 -4.52
C TYR A 547 -11.11 3.61 -3.08
N LEU A 548 -10.03 3.83 -2.33
CA LEU A 548 -10.20 3.82 -0.88
C LEU A 548 -11.12 5.00 -0.58
N ASP A 549 -12.31 4.72 -0.05
CA ASP A 549 -12.96 5.62 0.89
C ASP A 549 -11.99 5.66 2.07
N SER A 550 -10.88 6.43 1.91
CA SER A 550 -9.94 6.64 2.99
C SER A 550 -10.83 7.19 4.09
N PRO A 551 -10.93 6.51 5.24
CA PRO A 551 -11.64 7.10 6.35
C PRO A 551 -11.13 8.53 6.50
N LEU A 552 -12.00 9.49 6.80
CA LEU A 552 -11.62 10.91 6.89
C LEU A 552 -10.41 11.16 7.81
N TRP A 553 -10.08 10.18 8.66
CA TRP A 553 -8.94 10.15 9.56
C TRP A 553 -7.66 9.47 9.06
N LYS A 554 -7.63 8.92 7.84
CA LYS A 554 -6.43 8.38 7.19
C LYS A 554 -5.78 9.41 6.26
N ILE A 555 -5.74 10.66 6.70
CA ILE A 555 -4.92 11.68 6.06
C ILE A 555 -3.53 11.50 6.63
N ASP A 556 -2.56 11.20 5.79
CA ASP A 556 -1.18 11.13 6.25
C ASP A 556 -0.60 12.55 6.32
N PRO A 557 -0.31 13.07 7.53
CA PRO A 557 0.22 14.42 7.71
C PRO A 557 1.57 14.65 7.03
N SER A 558 2.29 13.59 6.60
CA SER A 558 3.62 13.72 6.01
C SER A 558 3.65 14.25 4.57
N HIS A 559 2.50 14.39 3.90
CA HIS A 559 2.44 14.58 2.44
C HIS A 559 2.51 16.02 1.96
N ASN A 560 2.35 16.96 2.88
CA ASN A 560 2.54 18.35 2.54
C ASN A 560 3.65 18.88 3.45
N HIS A 561 4.87 18.86 2.96
CA HIS A 561 6.03 19.43 3.66
C HIS A 561 5.82 20.90 4.02
N HIS A 562 4.76 21.55 3.54
CA HIS A 562 4.41 22.95 3.83
C HIS A 562 3.08 23.10 4.59
N THR A 563 2.36 22.01 4.90
CA THR A 563 1.08 22.07 5.63
C THR A 563 1.02 21.06 6.76
N ALA A 564 0.89 21.59 7.96
CA ALA A 564 0.67 20.87 9.19
C ALA A 564 -0.81 20.48 9.31
N VAL A 565 -1.15 19.21 9.05
CA VAL A 565 -2.53 18.72 9.13
C VAL A 565 -2.80 18.08 10.50
N ILE A 566 -3.76 18.63 11.25
CA ILE A 566 -4.25 18.06 12.51
C ILE A 566 -5.64 17.48 12.32
N LEU A 567 -5.80 16.22 12.72
CA LEU A 567 -7.06 15.49 12.66
C LEU A 567 -7.81 15.64 13.98
N VAL A 568 -9.01 16.22 13.93
CA VAL A 568 -9.88 16.38 15.10
C VAL A 568 -11.18 15.62 14.88
N PHE A 569 -11.46 14.65 15.74
CA PHE A 569 -12.69 13.86 15.72
C PHE A 569 -13.80 14.60 16.46
N PHE A 570 -14.83 15.04 15.71
CA PHE A 570 -15.96 15.77 16.28
C PHE A 570 -17.00 14.77 16.75
N MET A 571 -17.11 14.65 18.07
CA MET A 571 -17.91 13.62 18.71
C MET A 571 -19.32 14.07 19.03
N ALA A 572 -19.59 15.38 19.06
CA ALA A 572 -20.90 15.91 19.42
C ALA A 572 -21.73 16.26 18.17
N SER A 573 -22.78 15.46 17.93
CA SER A 573 -23.80 15.74 16.90
C SER A 573 -24.57 17.05 17.13
N SER A 574 -24.50 17.60 18.34
CA SER A 574 -25.12 18.85 18.77
C SER A 574 -24.33 20.13 18.45
N LEU A 575 -23.09 20.02 17.98
CA LEU A 575 -22.30 21.20 17.60
C LEU A 575 -22.86 21.86 16.34
N SER A 576 -23.14 23.16 16.42
CA SER A 576 -23.56 23.95 15.26
C SER A 576 -22.41 24.08 14.24
N ALA A 577 -22.75 24.43 13.00
CA ALA A 577 -21.73 24.70 11.98
C ALA A 577 -20.77 25.81 12.42
N ASP A 578 -21.29 26.88 13.02
CA ASP A 578 -20.49 28.01 13.52
C ASP A 578 -19.53 27.57 14.64
N GLN A 579 -19.99 26.74 15.57
CA GLN A 579 -19.14 26.21 16.65
C GLN A 579 -18.01 25.34 16.09
N LYS A 580 -18.30 24.51 15.08
CA LYS A 580 -17.29 23.71 14.40
C LYS A 580 -16.26 24.60 13.72
N THR A 581 -16.69 25.65 13.03
CA THR A 581 -15.79 26.63 12.39
C THR A 581 -14.93 27.37 13.41
N GLU A 582 -15.47 27.73 14.57
CA GLU A 582 -14.69 28.38 15.64
C GLU A 582 -13.62 27.44 16.22
N ILE A 583 -13.95 26.17 16.47
CA ILE A 583 -12.99 25.17 16.95
C ILE A 583 -11.88 24.96 15.91
N MET A 584 -12.23 24.78 14.63
CA MET A 584 -11.23 24.62 13.56
C MET A 584 -10.29 25.82 13.48
N LYS A 585 -10.85 27.04 13.53
CA LYS A 585 -10.06 28.27 13.50
C LYS A 585 -9.11 28.36 14.69
N GLU A 586 -9.53 27.90 15.87
CA GLU A 586 -8.63 27.85 17.04
C GLU A 586 -7.47 26.88 16.80
N VAL A 587 -7.75 25.67 16.30
CA VAL A 587 -6.70 24.65 16.02
C VAL A 587 -5.72 25.12 14.94
N GLU A 588 -6.20 25.88 13.95
CA GLU A 588 -5.39 26.47 12.90
C GLU A 588 -4.62 27.71 13.35
N THR A 589 -4.92 28.26 14.53
CA THR A 589 -4.17 29.40 15.07
C THR A 589 -2.78 28.94 15.50
N PRO A 590 -1.70 29.67 15.16
CA PRO A 590 -0.35 29.35 15.65
C PRO A 590 -0.30 29.31 17.18
N GLY A 591 0.36 28.29 17.71
CA GLY A 591 0.57 28.10 19.15
C GLY A 591 1.75 28.93 19.66
N GLU A 592 1.91 29.03 20.98
CA GLU A 592 3.03 29.78 21.58
C GLU A 592 4.38 29.10 21.35
N CYS A 593 4.40 27.76 21.30
CA CYS A 593 5.61 26.94 21.11
C CYS A 593 6.08 26.84 19.65
N GLU A 594 5.38 27.46 18.72
CA GLU A 594 5.71 27.41 17.30
C GLU A 594 6.69 28.52 16.94
N ALA A 595 7.97 28.18 17.07
CA ALA A 595 9.10 29.10 16.97
C ALA A 595 9.21 29.87 15.63
N ASP A 596 8.48 29.48 14.59
CA ASP A 596 8.43 30.22 13.32
C ASP A 596 7.06 30.08 12.62
N PRO A 597 6.13 31.03 12.84
CA PRO A 597 4.79 31.00 12.24
C PRO A 597 4.79 31.12 10.70
N GLY A 598 5.95 31.26 10.05
CA GLY A 598 6.10 31.35 8.60
C GLY A 598 6.41 30.04 7.86
N ILE A 599 6.85 28.97 8.55
CA ILE A 599 7.40 27.79 7.86
C ILE A 599 6.29 26.83 7.36
N PHE A 600 5.19 26.68 8.11
CA PHE A 600 4.12 25.74 7.75
C PHE A 600 2.74 26.37 7.95
N THR A 601 1.83 26.12 7.01
CA THR A 601 0.41 26.47 7.19
C THR A 601 -0.27 25.38 8.01
N LYS A 602 -0.96 25.71 9.11
CA LYS A 602 -1.81 24.75 9.81
C LYS A 602 -3.13 24.53 9.09
N SER A 603 -3.60 23.30 9.07
CA SER A 603 -4.92 22.92 8.58
C SER A 603 -5.57 21.98 9.60
N CYS A 604 -6.78 22.31 10.06
CA CYS A 604 -7.56 21.44 10.93
C CYS A 604 -8.57 20.65 10.09
N HIS A 605 -8.49 19.31 10.13
CA HIS A 605 -9.42 18.44 9.43
C HIS A 605 -10.42 17.85 10.41
N MET A 606 -11.69 18.16 10.19
CA MET A 606 -12.80 17.65 10.98
C MET A 606 -13.20 16.26 10.51
N ILE A 607 -13.22 15.31 11.45
CA ILE A 607 -13.73 13.97 11.21
C ILE A 607 -15.08 13.80 11.94
N PRO A 608 -16.22 13.76 11.22
CA PRO A 608 -17.49 13.40 11.82
C PRO A 608 -17.50 11.91 12.17
N TRP A 609 -17.83 11.58 13.43
CA TRP A 609 -17.81 10.19 13.88
C TRP A 609 -19.13 9.43 13.62
N THR A 610 -20.29 10.10 13.54
CA THR A 610 -21.57 9.47 13.14
C THR A 610 -22.57 10.46 12.53
N ASP A 611 -23.38 10.00 11.57
CA ASP A 611 -24.41 10.80 10.88
C ASP A 611 -25.66 11.03 11.75
N GLY A 612 -25.53 11.80 12.84
CA GLY A 612 -26.65 12.45 13.55
C GLY A 612 -27.85 11.58 13.95
N GLY A 613 -27.70 10.25 13.98
CA GLY A 613 -28.77 9.32 14.33
C GLY A 613 -29.15 9.43 15.80
N LYS A 614 -30.25 8.77 16.21
CA LYS A 614 -30.66 8.71 17.64
C LYS A 614 -29.65 8.01 18.55
N GLU A 615 -28.68 7.31 17.98
CA GLU A 615 -27.53 6.66 18.64
C GLU A 615 -26.22 7.39 18.29
N ALA A 616 -26.29 8.65 17.85
CA ALA A 616 -25.09 9.44 17.58
C ALA A 616 -24.27 9.58 18.86
N ALA A 617 -22.95 9.53 18.69
CA ALA A 617 -22.01 9.77 19.77
C ALA A 617 -22.35 11.10 20.47
N ASP A 618 -22.27 11.09 21.79
CA ASP A 618 -22.47 12.27 22.63
C ASP A 618 -21.13 12.90 23.06
N GLY A 619 -20.02 12.27 22.67
CA GLY A 619 -18.68 12.67 23.09
C GLY A 619 -18.29 12.14 24.46
N SER A 620 -19.03 11.18 25.01
CA SER A 620 -18.61 10.45 26.20
C SER A 620 -17.27 9.74 25.97
N LEU A 621 -16.53 9.49 27.06
CA LEU A 621 -15.29 8.71 27.02
C LEU A 621 -15.50 7.30 26.46
N GLY A 622 -16.71 6.75 26.56
CA GLY A 622 -17.06 5.46 25.95
C GLY A 622 -17.08 5.54 24.42
N ASP A 623 -17.57 6.64 23.85
CA ASP A 623 -17.52 6.87 22.41
C ASP A 623 -16.09 7.13 21.95
N ILE A 624 -15.32 7.95 22.68
CA ILE A 624 -13.90 8.20 22.40
C ILE A 624 -13.11 6.88 22.45
N TRP A 625 -13.35 6.03 23.45
CA TRP A 625 -12.74 4.71 23.55
C TRP A 625 -13.08 3.82 22.33
N LYS A 626 -14.34 3.84 21.87
CA LYS A 626 -14.74 3.10 20.68
C LYS A 626 -14.00 3.61 19.43
N VAL A 627 -13.87 4.92 19.27
CA VAL A 627 -13.08 5.53 18.17
C VAL A 627 -11.64 5.08 18.26
N PHE A 628 -11.05 5.21 19.45
CA PHE A 628 -9.67 4.86 19.73
C PHE A 628 -9.36 3.43 19.33
N CYS A 629 -10.21 2.46 19.67
CA CYS A 629 -10.05 1.07 19.27
C CYS A 629 -10.07 0.90 17.74
N GLU A 630 -11.01 1.55 17.05
CA GLU A 630 -11.07 1.48 15.58
C GLU A 630 -9.82 2.11 14.94
N LEU A 631 -9.31 3.23 15.48
CA LEU A 631 -8.07 3.87 15.00
C LEU A 631 -6.83 3.01 15.26
N GLN A 632 -6.78 2.31 16.39
CA GLN A 632 -5.69 1.41 16.74
C GLN A 632 -5.65 0.17 15.85
N GLU A 633 -6.80 -0.44 15.59
CA GLU A 633 -6.91 -1.57 14.65
C GLU A 633 -6.46 -1.19 13.24
N GLU A 634 -6.68 0.08 12.84
CA GLU A 634 -6.24 0.64 11.56
C GLU A 634 -4.78 1.12 11.57
N GLY A 635 -4.08 1.08 12.71
CA GLY A 635 -2.67 1.44 12.83
C GLY A 635 -2.38 2.95 12.74
N CYS A 636 -3.36 3.80 13.06
CA CYS A 636 -3.17 5.26 13.06
C CYS A 636 -2.17 5.68 14.16
N ARG A 637 -1.28 6.64 13.84
CA ARG A 637 -0.29 7.17 14.79
C ARG A 637 -0.93 8.08 15.83
N LEU A 638 -0.41 8.03 17.04
CA LEU A 638 -0.82 8.86 18.17
C LEU A 638 -0.05 10.20 18.18
N PRO A 639 -0.56 11.23 18.85
CA PRO A 639 -1.81 11.27 19.62
C PRO A 639 -3.07 11.46 18.75
N TYR A 640 -4.25 11.17 19.30
CA TYR A 640 -5.54 11.49 18.67
C TYR A 640 -6.21 12.69 19.37
N PHE A 641 -6.89 13.54 18.60
CA PHE A 641 -7.57 14.73 19.12
C PHE A 641 -9.08 14.64 18.93
N PHE A 642 -9.85 14.97 19.96
CA PHE A 642 -11.31 14.92 19.94
C PHE A 642 -11.91 16.27 20.33
N ALA A 643 -12.96 16.68 19.63
CA ALA A 643 -13.79 17.82 19.98
C ALA A 643 -15.16 17.33 20.45
N ASP A 644 -15.51 17.66 21.67
CA ASP A 644 -16.82 17.37 22.26
C ASP A 644 -17.63 18.66 22.46
N GLN A 645 -18.74 18.58 23.20
CA GLN A 645 -19.59 19.75 23.43
C GLN A 645 -18.88 20.87 24.21
N GLN A 646 -17.92 20.51 25.07
CA GLN A 646 -17.19 21.45 25.90
C GLN A 646 -16.15 22.23 25.09
N SER A 647 -15.61 21.63 24.01
CA SER A 647 -14.72 22.31 23.05
C SER A 647 -15.32 23.59 22.45
N ALA A 648 -16.64 23.66 22.27
CA ALA A 648 -17.30 24.87 21.76
C ALA A 648 -17.40 26.01 22.79
N ILE A 649 -17.12 25.72 24.07
CA ILE A 649 -17.20 26.69 25.17
C ILE A 649 -15.82 27.23 25.49
N ASP A 650 -14.84 26.34 25.64
CA ASP A 650 -13.49 26.70 26.10
C ASP A 650 -12.42 26.64 25.00
N ARG A 651 -12.79 26.25 23.77
CA ARG A 651 -11.88 26.11 22.63
C ARG A 651 -10.73 25.13 22.86
N THR A 652 -10.94 24.18 23.77
CA THR A 652 -9.99 23.09 24.02
C THR A 652 -10.34 21.85 23.21
N VAL A 653 -9.36 20.99 23.00
CA VAL A 653 -9.54 19.64 22.43
C VAL A 653 -9.05 18.60 23.44
N VAL A 654 -9.61 17.39 23.38
CA VAL A 654 -9.17 16.25 24.18
C VAL A 654 -8.09 15.51 23.41
N ILE A 655 -6.89 15.45 23.96
CA ILE A 655 -5.79 14.66 23.43
C ILE A 655 -5.78 13.28 24.11
N VAL A 656 -5.59 12.21 23.33
CA VAL A 656 -5.67 10.82 23.80
C VAL A 656 -4.43 10.03 23.40
N ASP A 657 -3.94 9.22 24.33
CA ASP A 657 -2.83 8.28 24.19
C ASP A 657 -3.14 6.90 24.82
N LYS A 658 -2.28 5.91 24.56
CA LYS A 658 -2.40 4.55 25.10
C LYS A 658 -2.08 4.52 26.59
N ASP A 659 -2.90 3.80 27.35
CA ASP A 659 -2.60 3.44 28.73
C ASP A 659 -2.07 2.00 28.78
N TYR A 660 -0.74 1.85 28.79
CA TYR A 660 -0.09 0.55 28.85
C TYR A 660 0.16 0.08 30.30
N ILE A 661 0.14 -1.23 30.49
CA ILE A 661 0.53 -1.85 31.76
C ILE A 661 2.04 -1.76 31.93
N SER A 662 2.51 -1.00 32.92
CA SER A 662 3.94 -0.76 33.16
C SER A 662 4.64 -1.88 33.95
N SER A 663 3.90 -2.74 34.68
CA SER A 663 4.50 -3.78 35.54
C SER A 663 4.56 -5.17 34.88
N LYS A 664 5.70 -5.86 35.04
CA LYS A 664 5.91 -7.22 34.48
C LYS A 664 4.97 -8.28 35.08
N ASP A 665 4.58 -8.13 36.36
CA ASP A 665 3.75 -9.12 37.07
C ASP A 665 2.25 -9.00 36.76
N GLU A 666 1.75 -7.79 36.50
CA GLU A 666 0.37 -7.59 36.04
C GLU A 666 0.21 -7.98 34.57
N LYS A 667 1.27 -7.84 33.77
CA LYS A 667 1.29 -8.22 32.36
C LYS A 667 0.93 -9.69 32.15
N ALA A 668 1.47 -10.61 32.95
CA ALA A 668 1.19 -12.04 32.81
C ALA A 668 -0.28 -12.38 33.11
N LYS A 669 -0.84 -11.80 34.17
CA LYS A 669 -2.24 -12.04 34.57
C LYS A 669 -3.22 -11.44 33.59
N ILE A 670 -3.00 -10.20 33.15
CA ILE A 670 -3.93 -9.51 32.25
C ILE A 670 -3.89 -10.13 30.85
N CYS A 671 -2.71 -10.50 30.33
CA CYS A 671 -2.62 -11.20 29.04
C CYS A 671 -3.40 -12.52 29.00
N GLU A 672 -3.54 -13.22 30.12
CA GLU A 672 -4.37 -14.43 30.22
C GLU A 672 -5.85 -14.10 29.99
N PHE A 673 -6.35 -13.03 30.61
CA PHE A 673 -7.74 -12.58 30.48
C PHE A 673 -8.05 -11.80 29.20
N THR A 674 -7.07 -11.15 28.59
CA THR A 674 -7.25 -10.28 27.40
C THR A 674 -6.85 -10.96 26.10
N SER A 675 -6.45 -12.23 26.13
CA SER A 675 -6.03 -13.00 24.95
C SER A 675 -7.06 -13.07 23.80
N SER A 676 -8.33 -12.78 24.07
CA SER A 676 -9.41 -12.73 23.08
C SER A 676 -9.77 -11.33 22.57
N VAL A 677 -9.07 -10.28 23.01
CA VAL A 677 -9.35 -8.87 22.67
C VAL A 677 -8.10 -8.26 22.03
N GLY A 678 -8.27 -7.36 21.04
CA GLY A 678 -7.23 -6.72 20.22
C GLY A 678 -5.80 -6.66 20.81
N ASP A 679 -5.39 -5.51 21.36
CA ASP A 679 -4.10 -5.36 22.04
C ASP A 679 -4.22 -5.82 23.51
N PRO A 680 -3.58 -6.94 23.91
CA PRO A 680 -3.70 -7.46 25.26
C PRO A 680 -2.99 -6.60 26.32
N HIS A 681 -2.11 -5.69 25.91
CA HIS A 681 -1.35 -4.81 26.80
C HIS A 681 -2.03 -3.47 27.11
N LEU A 682 -3.10 -3.16 26.37
CA LEU A 682 -3.84 -1.92 26.51
C LEU A 682 -4.83 -2.00 27.69
N ARG A 683 -4.59 -1.21 28.75
CA ARG A 683 -5.46 -1.12 29.94
C ARG A 683 -6.66 -0.20 29.72
N GLY A 684 -6.49 0.78 28.84
CA GLY A 684 -7.43 1.86 28.63
C GLY A 684 -6.81 2.97 27.80
N LEU A 685 -7.31 4.18 27.97
CA LEU A 685 -6.75 5.38 27.38
C LEU A 685 -6.31 6.38 28.45
N ARG A 686 -5.25 7.13 28.14
CA ARG A 686 -4.83 8.33 28.88
C ARG A 686 -5.29 9.53 28.08
N TYR A 687 -5.78 10.56 28.76
CA TYR A 687 -6.27 11.73 28.07
C TYR A 687 -6.11 12.99 28.91
N SER A 688 -6.01 14.12 28.23
CA SER A 688 -5.99 15.44 28.83
C SER A 688 -6.73 16.43 27.93
N ARG A 689 -6.98 17.64 28.44
CA ARG A 689 -7.53 18.75 27.66
C ARG A 689 -6.45 19.79 27.44
N ILE A 690 -6.31 20.22 26.19
CA ILE A 690 -5.34 21.23 25.75
C ILE A 690 -6.04 22.31 24.95
N GLU A 691 -5.46 23.51 24.88
CA GLU A 691 -5.94 24.54 23.97
C GLU A 691 -5.84 24.06 22.52
N GLY A 692 -6.85 24.38 21.69
CA GLY A 692 -6.88 23.94 20.30
C GLY A 692 -5.62 24.33 19.51
N ARG A 693 -5.12 25.56 19.72
CA ARG A 693 -3.93 26.11 19.06
C ARG A 693 -2.65 25.31 19.32
N GLU A 694 -2.52 24.67 20.48
CA GLU A 694 -1.33 23.91 20.88
C GLU A 694 -1.33 22.47 20.33
N ALA A 695 -2.43 22.01 19.76
CA ALA A 695 -2.57 20.63 19.29
C ALA A 695 -1.49 20.23 18.27
N PHE A 696 -1.08 21.15 17.38
CA PHE A 696 -0.04 20.86 16.40
C PHE A 696 1.35 20.75 17.01
N GLY A 697 1.76 21.71 17.84
CA GLY A 697 3.06 21.66 18.52
C GLY A 697 3.23 20.37 19.33
N ILE A 698 2.19 20.00 20.08
CA ILE A 698 2.16 18.75 20.85
C ILE A 698 2.24 17.51 19.95
N TRP A 699 1.53 17.49 18.82
CA TRP A 699 1.62 16.39 17.87
C TRP A 699 3.02 16.26 17.27
N ASP A 700 3.67 17.38 16.92
CA ASP A 700 5.03 17.43 16.36
C ASP A 700 6.08 16.96 17.38
N ASP A 701 5.96 17.40 18.63
CA ASP A 701 6.84 16.98 19.72
C ASP A 701 6.77 15.47 19.97
N ILE A 702 5.56 14.89 20.02
CA ILE A 702 5.41 13.43 20.18
C ILE A 702 5.96 12.67 18.97
N ASN A 703 5.61 13.08 17.75
CA ASN A 703 5.89 12.27 16.55
C ASN A 703 7.27 12.48 15.94
N ARG A 704 7.86 13.67 16.10
CA ARG A 704 9.17 14.00 15.50
C ARG A 704 10.28 14.10 16.53
N ARG A 705 9.98 14.59 17.74
CA ARG A 705 10.97 14.78 18.81
C ARG A 705 10.94 13.66 19.85
N GLU A 706 10.07 12.68 19.67
CA GLU A 706 9.91 11.51 20.55
C GLU A 706 9.64 11.88 22.02
N VAL A 707 8.96 13.00 22.25
CA VAL A 707 8.57 13.43 23.60
C VAL A 707 7.48 12.49 24.13
N ALA A 708 7.65 11.99 25.35
CA ALA A 708 6.64 11.14 25.98
C ALA A 708 5.36 11.94 26.27
N PHE A 709 4.21 11.27 26.23
CA PHE A 709 2.91 11.93 26.46
C PHE A 709 2.84 12.66 27.80
N GLU A 710 3.49 12.11 28.82
CA GLU A 710 3.55 12.65 30.17
C GLU A 710 4.40 13.93 30.27
N ASP A 711 5.45 14.03 29.47
CA ASP A 711 6.41 15.15 29.50
C ASP A 711 5.84 16.43 28.87
N ILE A 712 4.70 16.31 28.19
CA ILE A 712 3.98 17.43 27.57
C ILE A 712 3.28 18.29 28.63
N PHE A 713 2.96 17.70 29.78
CA PHE A 713 2.20 18.35 30.84
C PHE A 713 3.13 18.68 32.00
N GLU A 714 3.05 19.90 32.52
CA GLU A 714 3.85 20.33 33.68
C GLU A 714 3.48 19.54 34.96
N ASP A 715 2.25 19.01 35.03
CA ASP A 715 1.73 18.25 36.16
C ASP A 715 0.99 17.00 35.67
N GLU A 716 1.43 15.83 36.12
CA GLU A 716 0.78 14.54 35.85
C GLU A 716 -0.70 14.52 36.26
N SER A 717 -1.12 15.37 37.21
CA SER A 717 -2.52 15.48 37.62
C SER A 717 -3.45 15.96 36.50
N GLN A 718 -2.91 16.56 35.44
CA GLN A 718 -3.65 16.95 34.24
C GLN A 718 -4.02 15.73 33.39
N ILE A 719 -3.31 14.61 33.55
CA ILE A 719 -3.53 13.38 32.81
C ILE A 719 -4.56 12.52 33.54
N GLN A 720 -5.65 12.23 32.84
CA GLN A 720 -6.71 11.36 33.31
C GLN A 720 -6.63 10.00 32.62
N THR A 721 -7.17 8.97 33.26
CA THR A 721 -7.24 7.62 32.70
C THR A 721 -8.70 7.18 32.55
N HIS A 722 -8.99 6.46 31.47
CA HIS A 722 -10.26 5.79 31.26
C HIS A 722 -10.00 4.31 31.03
N ALA A 723 -10.41 3.49 31.98
CA ALA A 723 -10.24 2.04 31.91
C ALA A 723 -11.10 1.43 30.80
N ARG A 724 -10.61 0.32 30.22
CA ARG A 724 -11.35 -0.48 29.23
C ARG A 724 -12.75 -0.83 29.68
N THR A 725 -13.75 -0.40 28.92
CA THR A 725 -15.17 -0.60 29.25
C THR A 725 -15.61 -2.05 29.08
N ASP A 726 -15.00 -2.79 28.15
CA ASP A 726 -15.24 -4.22 27.90
C ASP A 726 -14.71 -5.14 29.02
N LEU A 727 -13.81 -4.65 29.89
CA LEU A 727 -13.29 -5.40 31.05
C LEU A 727 -13.96 -5.09 32.37
N THR A 728 -14.91 -4.15 32.41
CA THR A 728 -15.54 -3.68 33.67
C THR A 728 -16.28 -4.78 34.45
N GLY A 729 -16.61 -5.90 33.80
CA GLY A 729 -17.16 -7.10 34.44
C GLY A 729 -16.12 -8.11 34.97
N ALA A 730 -14.89 -8.09 34.45
CA ALA A 730 -13.85 -9.08 34.76
C ALA A 730 -13.06 -8.72 36.03
N PHE A 731 -12.83 -7.43 36.30
CA PHE A 731 -12.07 -6.97 37.49
C PHE A 731 -12.86 -6.98 38.81
N ARG A 732 -14.15 -7.33 38.79
CA ARG A 732 -14.98 -7.47 40.01
C ARG A 732 -15.04 -8.91 40.54
N ALA A 733 -14.43 -9.88 39.85
CA ALA A 733 -14.27 -11.26 40.27
C ALA A 733 -12.81 -11.51 40.68
#